data_AF-A0A7W7CXH4-F1
#
_entry.id   AF-A0A7W7CXH4-F1
#
_cell.length_a   1.000
_cell.length_b   1.000
_cell.length_c   1.000
_cell.angle_alpha   90.00
_cell.angle_beta   90.00
_cell.angle_gamma   90.00
#
_symmetry.space_group_name_H-M   'P 1'
#
loop_
_entity.id
_entity.type
_entity.pdbx_description
1 polymer ?
#
loop_
_entity_poly.entity_id
_entity_poly.type
_entity_poly.pdbx_seq_one_letter_code
_entity_poly.pdbx_strand_id
1 'polypeptide(L)'
;MTEGFVLGVDLGTSHTVAMLRRPDGRTRPLLFDGRPLLPSAVFRDPGGRLHVGADALRLGHADPARLEPHPKRHVDADTIMLGDASVPVPDLLAALLDAVAREAVATAGFLPPAQVTYPAAWGGPRRAVLVEALGRAGWPAGTPLLPEPVAAARYFAEVLRRPLPVGSSLAVFDFGGGTLDVAVVRHHGPGADYSVTASGGADDLGGLDLDAALVDHLGKSLAGAEPAAWHALTEPATLAQWRARRQFWEDVRGAKEMLSRSSFAPVPVPGVEHAVHLTRDELEATADSLVRRGVAEAGTVIAAAGLQPSELAGLFLVGGSSRVPLVARLLHSELGIAPTVLEQPELPVAEGATLNTPHSATTSSSTAAAGPPTAATGPLTATAAAGPPTPTPTPGVPPAPPPPAARPADDRHYGEPVDPWATGEAAAIAAGGHALPGSPSHPGSPAAFGPPSHEPWLASDNTPHPGSGAPGHHPPGGYSPGPVAPGPDRPRGNRRRWVVATAAALTLVIAAGATTAWAFWPRHPALDFQALSTPVHVTPALPFTSGFHDAVVHGNRAYLASTDNETGRIGVVAIDTDADQPAWSNPDAGTAKAWDTLIALPEAVALISDGDYESGTRELVLLAADTGQELWKRTLGDDDDIWFQGDRALIADRENKQLLGLDITDGREQWKQPDLEGPQPELFGVTTPADLSGPAGATGRPLSPDLGDDPRIVQIGGEDDTARVIDANTGKILAARPDVADTSDDVIAHNGRLVIRKAGDTNRLVAYGLDKLDGADIIYTSPTREARLWRLSPCGDDRVCALEGTGPGDENAQLVAVTIPDGRTAWKTAAPRSDAIIPVGEAVLTAYSADARLVDADGKEIWSGKQAAVRLDDANILELSKPFTGYPDDPALAGRHLGDAPVQLGPLSGVNTGTCSWNTTHLACATDKDFVLIRFAE
;
A
#
# COMPACT_ATOMS: atom_id res chain seq x y z
N MET A 1 -30.21 -32.92 -26.87
CA MET A 1 -29.96 -31.51 -26.52
C MET A 1 -28.84 -31.37 -25.48
N THR A 2 -27.89 -32.32 -25.43
CA THR A 2 -26.79 -32.36 -24.47
C THR A 2 -25.43 -32.04 -25.10
N GLU A 3 -25.34 -32.08 -26.43
CA GLU A 3 -24.13 -31.75 -27.19
C GLU A 3 -23.77 -30.26 -27.01
N GLY A 4 -22.49 -29.97 -26.79
CA GLY A 4 -21.94 -28.62 -26.73
C GLY A 4 -21.92 -27.95 -25.34
N PHE A 5 -22.47 -28.57 -24.29
CA PHE A 5 -22.24 -28.11 -22.91
C PHE A 5 -20.92 -28.68 -22.37
N VAL A 6 -20.15 -27.84 -21.66
CA VAL A 6 -18.90 -28.21 -20.97
C VAL A 6 -18.84 -27.51 -19.63
N LEU A 7 -18.43 -28.21 -18.57
CA LEU A 7 -18.22 -27.66 -17.23
C LEU A 7 -16.73 -27.68 -16.87
N GLY A 8 -16.11 -26.52 -16.71
CA GLY A 8 -14.79 -26.41 -16.09
C GLY A 8 -14.97 -26.19 -14.59
N VAL A 9 -14.23 -26.93 -13.75
CA VAL A 9 -14.26 -26.78 -12.30
C VAL A 9 -12.85 -26.57 -11.79
N ASP A 10 -12.64 -25.47 -11.08
CA ASP A 10 -11.47 -25.26 -10.24
C ASP A 10 -11.82 -25.51 -8.77
N LEU A 11 -11.11 -26.46 -8.17
CA LEU A 11 -11.23 -26.84 -6.77
C LEU A 11 -10.09 -26.18 -5.99
N GLY A 12 -10.15 -24.85 -5.83
CA GLY A 12 -9.13 -24.06 -5.13
C GLY A 12 -9.19 -24.20 -3.60
N THR A 13 -8.09 -23.83 -2.94
CA THR A 13 -7.91 -24.03 -1.49
C THR A 13 -8.89 -23.25 -0.62
N SER A 14 -9.20 -22.00 -0.99
CA SER A 14 -10.15 -21.13 -0.26
C SER A 14 -11.48 -20.95 -1.00
N HIS A 15 -11.45 -21.01 -2.34
CA HIS A 15 -12.64 -20.90 -3.19
C HIS A 15 -12.63 -21.97 -4.28
N THR A 16 -13.80 -22.55 -4.53
CA THR A 16 -14.13 -23.41 -5.65
C THR A 16 -14.89 -22.59 -6.68
N VAL A 17 -14.49 -22.69 -7.95
CA VAL A 17 -15.07 -21.94 -9.07
C VAL A 17 -15.55 -22.92 -10.14
N ALA A 18 -16.70 -22.65 -10.76
CA ALA A 18 -17.22 -23.52 -11.81
C ALA A 18 -17.75 -22.69 -12.98
N MET A 19 -17.25 -22.96 -14.19
CA MET A 19 -17.58 -22.24 -15.41
C MET A 19 -18.35 -23.15 -16.37
N LEU A 20 -19.57 -22.78 -16.73
CA LEU A 20 -20.41 -23.50 -17.68
C LEU A 20 -20.30 -22.86 -19.07
N ARG A 21 -19.70 -23.59 -20.01
CA ARG A 21 -19.75 -23.27 -21.44
C ARG A 21 -20.98 -23.92 -22.08
N ARG A 22 -21.68 -23.15 -22.91
CA ARG A 22 -22.91 -23.54 -23.60
C ARG A 22 -22.64 -23.89 -25.07
N PRO A 23 -23.58 -24.58 -25.76
CA PRO A 23 -23.42 -24.99 -27.16
C PRO A 23 -23.28 -23.83 -28.16
N ASP A 24 -23.65 -22.60 -27.76
CA ASP A 24 -23.43 -21.37 -28.51
C ASP A 24 -22.01 -20.78 -28.32
N GLY A 25 -21.13 -21.52 -27.63
CA GLY A 25 -19.75 -21.16 -27.35
C GLY A 25 -19.56 -20.30 -26.10
N ARG A 26 -20.62 -19.70 -25.54
CA ARG A 26 -20.54 -18.75 -24.43
C ARG A 26 -20.32 -19.43 -23.08
N THR A 27 -19.41 -18.86 -22.30
CA THR A 27 -19.10 -19.21 -20.91
C THR A 27 -19.93 -18.36 -19.94
N ARG A 28 -20.28 -18.94 -18.78
CA ARG A 28 -20.86 -18.24 -17.61
C ARG A 28 -20.50 -18.98 -16.32
N PRO A 29 -20.14 -18.28 -15.23
CA PRO A 29 -19.96 -18.94 -13.94
C PRO A 29 -21.28 -19.53 -13.45
N LEU A 30 -21.19 -20.66 -12.74
CA LEU A 30 -22.25 -21.13 -11.86
C LEU A 30 -22.33 -20.21 -10.64
N LEU A 31 -23.54 -20.02 -10.09
CA LEU A 31 -23.76 -19.06 -9.01
C LEU A 31 -24.21 -19.77 -7.73
N PHE A 32 -23.29 -19.87 -6.77
CA PHE A 32 -23.51 -20.44 -5.45
C PHE A 32 -24.04 -19.36 -4.53
N ASP A 33 -25.28 -19.49 -4.06
CA ASP A 33 -26.01 -18.46 -3.30
C ASP A 33 -25.99 -17.07 -3.98
N GLY A 34 -25.96 -17.06 -5.33
CA GLY A 34 -25.89 -15.86 -6.15
C GLY A 34 -24.48 -15.33 -6.44
N ARG A 35 -23.41 -16.00 -5.96
CA ARG A 35 -22.00 -15.58 -6.13
C ARG A 35 -21.23 -16.55 -7.04
N PRO A 36 -20.27 -16.07 -7.87
CA PRO A 36 -19.49 -16.94 -8.76
C PRO A 36 -18.41 -17.78 -8.05
N LEU A 37 -18.13 -17.49 -6.77
CA LEU A 37 -17.17 -18.21 -5.93
C LEU A 37 -17.91 -18.98 -4.83
N LEU A 38 -17.69 -20.29 -4.74
CA LEU A 38 -18.11 -21.13 -3.61
C LEU A 38 -16.95 -21.17 -2.60
N PRO A 39 -17.10 -20.72 -1.34
CA PRO A 39 -16.06 -20.95 -0.34
C PRO A 39 -15.79 -22.45 -0.16
N SER A 40 -14.51 -22.87 -0.20
CA SER A 40 -14.12 -24.28 -0.13
C SER A 40 -14.29 -24.90 1.27
N ALA A 41 -14.86 -24.16 2.21
CA ALA A 41 -15.08 -24.59 3.59
C ALA A 41 -16.15 -25.68 3.72
N VAL A 42 -15.96 -26.62 4.65
CA VAL A 42 -16.83 -27.77 4.93
C VAL A 42 -17.13 -27.87 6.44
N PHE A 43 -18.40 -27.85 6.82
CA PHE A 43 -18.85 -27.93 8.22
C PHE A 43 -19.58 -29.26 8.49
N ARG A 44 -19.25 -29.97 9.56
CA ARG A 44 -19.96 -31.19 9.97
C ARG A 44 -20.97 -30.89 11.09
N ASP A 45 -22.26 -30.99 10.80
CA ASP A 45 -23.29 -30.82 11.84
C ASP A 45 -23.33 -32.00 12.85
N PRO A 46 -23.93 -31.82 14.05
CA PRO A 46 -24.03 -32.91 15.04
C PRO A 46 -24.85 -34.13 14.60
N GLY A 47 -25.60 -34.05 13.49
CA GLY A 47 -26.24 -35.18 12.84
C GLY A 47 -25.29 -35.97 11.91
N GLY A 48 -24.06 -35.48 11.73
CA GLY A 48 -23.04 -36.07 10.87
C GLY A 48 -23.09 -35.61 9.41
N ARG A 49 -23.97 -34.67 9.05
CA ARG A 49 -24.05 -34.16 7.67
C ARG A 49 -23.01 -33.08 7.44
N LEU A 50 -22.35 -33.15 6.28
CA LEU A 50 -21.49 -32.08 5.77
C LEU A 50 -22.32 -30.98 5.09
N HIS A 51 -22.01 -29.73 5.42
CA HIS A 51 -22.45 -28.50 4.75
C HIS A 51 -21.22 -27.88 4.08
N VAL A 52 -21.41 -27.05 3.05
CA VAL A 52 -20.30 -26.39 2.35
C VAL A 52 -20.57 -24.91 2.10
N GLY A 53 -19.56 -24.15 1.68
CA GLY A 53 -19.74 -22.77 1.21
C GLY A 53 -20.10 -21.77 2.30
N ALA A 54 -20.93 -20.79 1.96
CA ALA A 54 -21.37 -19.75 2.89
C ALA A 54 -22.11 -20.35 4.11
N ASP A 55 -22.86 -21.43 3.93
CA ASP A 55 -23.55 -22.12 5.02
C ASP A 55 -22.57 -22.86 5.95
N ALA A 56 -21.48 -23.43 5.43
CA ALA A 56 -20.43 -23.98 6.26
C ALA A 56 -19.74 -22.89 7.10
N LEU A 57 -19.29 -21.80 6.49
CA LEU A 57 -18.69 -20.67 7.20
C LEU A 57 -19.64 -20.15 8.30
N ARG A 58 -20.90 -19.89 7.96
CA ARG A 58 -21.95 -19.39 8.88
C ARG A 58 -22.19 -20.31 10.07
N LEU A 59 -22.08 -21.63 9.90
CA LEU A 59 -22.14 -22.61 10.99
C LEU A 59 -20.81 -22.69 11.77
N GLY A 60 -19.67 -22.53 11.09
CA GLY A 60 -18.33 -22.46 11.68
C GLY A 60 -18.07 -21.19 12.52
N HIS A 61 -18.85 -20.11 12.37
CA HIS A 61 -18.90 -19.01 13.33
C HIS A 61 -19.65 -19.39 14.63
N ALA A 62 -20.46 -20.46 14.63
CA ALA A 62 -21.16 -20.96 15.81
C ALA A 62 -20.39 -22.10 16.51
N ASP A 63 -19.77 -23.01 15.77
CA ASP A 63 -18.96 -24.11 16.32
C ASP A 63 -17.66 -24.29 15.50
N PRO A 64 -16.59 -23.50 15.78
CA PRO A 64 -15.38 -23.47 14.97
C PRO A 64 -14.72 -24.84 14.79
N ALA A 65 -14.69 -25.66 15.86
CA ALA A 65 -14.07 -26.98 15.86
C ALA A 65 -14.79 -28.04 14.99
N ARG A 66 -15.89 -27.66 14.31
CA ARG A 66 -16.61 -28.50 13.33
C ARG A 66 -16.47 -28.00 11.89
N LEU A 67 -15.64 -27.00 11.63
CA LEU A 67 -15.34 -26.51 10.28
C LEU A 67 -13.91 -26.86 9.86
N GLU A 68 -13.76 -27.43 8.67
CA GLU A 68 -12.53 -27.34 7.88
C GLU A 68 -12.67 -26.21 6.85
N PRO A 69 -11.95 -25.07 6.97
CA PRO A 69 -12.06 -23.97 6.01
C PRO A 69 -11.33 -24.19 4.67
N HIS A 70 -10.31 -25.06 4.62
CA HIS A 70 -9.36 -25.20 3.51
C HIS A 70 -9.02 -26.67 3.17
N PRO A 71 -10.00 -27.57 2.93
CA PRO A 71 -9.79 -29.02 2.87
C PRO A 71 -8.79 -29.48 1.79
N LYS A 72 -8.48 -28.66 0.77
CA LYS A 72 -7.42 -28.95 -0.22
C LYS A 72 -6.02 -29.03 0.42
N ARG A 73 -5.73 -28.27 1.50
CA ARG A 73 -4.46 -28.36 2.25
C ARG A 73 -4.27 -29.74 2.94
N HIS A 74 -5.36 -30.46 3.19
CA HIS A 74 -5.33 -31.77 3.87
C HIS A 74 -5.27 -32.97 2.90
N VAL A 75 -5.01 -32.76 1.61
CA VAL A 75 -5.04 -33.81 0.56
C VAL A 75 -4.12 -35.03 0.83
N ASP A 76 -3.05 -34.86 1.60
CA ASP A 76 -2.13 -35.96 1.96
C ASP A 76 -2.53 -36.69 3.26
N ALA A 77 -3.59 -36.26 3.96
CA ALA A 77 -4.10 -36.90 5.17
C ALA A 77 -5.26 -37.86 4.86
N ASP A 78 -5.27 -39.04 5.48
CA ASP A 78 -6.40 -39.99 5.37
C ASP A 78 -7.70 -39.37 5.89
N THR A 79 -7.63 -38.72 7.06
CA THR A 79 -8.78 -38.11 7.76
C THR A 79 -8.35 -36.88 8.55
N ILE A 80 -9.31 -35.98 8.83
CA ILE A 80 -9.19 -34.91 9.82
C ILE A 80 -10.25 -35.07 10.92
N MET A 81 -10.11 -34.34 12.03
CA MET A 81 -11.15 -34.27 13.06
C MET A 81 -12.10 -33.12 12.79
N LEU A 82 -13.42 -33.38 12.80
CA LEU A 82 -14.46 -32.35 12.81
C LEU A 82 -15.36 -32.55 14.03
N GLY A 83 -14.95 -31.88 15.11
CA GLY A 83 -15.51 -31.96 16.46
C GLY A 83 -15.26 -33.31 17.09
N ASP A 84 -16.30 -34.15 17.08
CA ASP A 84 -16.34 -35.47 17.74
C ASP A 84 -16.10 -36.66 16.79
N ALA A 85 -15.76 -36.42 15.52
CA ALA A 85 -15.53 -37.49 14.55
C ALA A 85 -14.34 -37.24 13.63
N SER A 86 -13.61 -38.32 13.33
CA SER A 86 -12.69 -38.40 12.21
C SER A 86 -13.48 -38.50 10.90
N VAL A 87 -13.17 -37.64 9.93
CA VAL A 87 -13.84 -37.55 8.61
C VAL A 87 -12.79 -37.73 7.51
N PRO A 88 -12.96 -38.67 6.57
CA PRO A 88 -12.05 -38.83 5.43
C PRO A 88 -11.97 -37.59 4.55
N VAL A 89 -10.76 -37.20 4.15
CA VAL A 89 -10.55 -36.03 3.27
C VAL A 89 -11.27 -36.16 1.91
N PRO A 90 -11.36 -37.36 1.27
CA PRO A 90 -12.20 -37.54 0.09
C PRO A 90 -13.68 -37.18 0.28
N ASP A 91 -14.26 -37.29 1.49
CA ASP A 91 -15.66 -36.91 1.76
C ASP A 91 -15.85 -35.39 1.80
N LEU A 92 -14.84 -34.64 2.27
CA LEU A 92 -14.87 -33.18 2.31
C LEU A 92 -14.84 -32.60 0.89
N LEU A 93 -13.91 -33.09 0.07
CA LEU A 93 -13.81 -32.70 -1.33
C LEU A 93 -15.04 -33.19 -2.13
N ALA A 94 -15.61 -34.36 -1.80
CA ALA A 94 -16.85 -34.82 -2.40
C ALA A 94 -18.05 -33.92 -2.06
N ALA A 95 -18.13 -33.37 -0.85
CA ALA A 95 -19.20 -32.45 -0.47
C ALA A 95 -19.18 -31.13 -1.28
N LEU A 96 -17.99 -30.63 -1.60
CA LEU A 96 -17.80 -29.49 -2.51
C LEU A 96 -18.22 -29.84 -3.94
N LEU A 97 -17.75 -30.99 -4.44
CA LEU A 97 -18.04 -31.47 -5.80
C LEU A 97 -19.52 -31.83 -5.99
N ASP A 98 -20.23 -32.27 -4.95
CA ASP A 98 -21.70 -32.42 -4.95
C ASP A 98 -22.41 -31.07 -5.07
N ALA A 99 -21.94 -30.01 -4.38
CA ALA A 99 -22.51 -28.67 -4.52
C ALA A 99 -22.33 -28.11 -5.94
N VAL A 100 -21.14 -28.29 -6.53
CA VAL A 100 -20.87 -27.95 -7.94
C VAL A 100 -21.77 -28.77 -8.88
N ALA A 101 -21.93 -30.08 -8.64
CA ALA A 101 -22.80 -30.92 -9.46
C ALA A 101 -24.28 -30.53 -9.36
N ARG A 102 -24.78 -30.22 -8.15
CA ARG A 102 -26.16 -29.78 -7.94
C ARG A 102 -26.46 -28.47 -8.64
N GLU A 103 -25.55 -27.49 -8.57
CA GLU A 103 -25.76 -26.22 -9.28
C GLU A 103 -25.62 -26.39 -10.80
N ALA A 104 -24.69 -27.22 -11.28
CA ALA A 104 -24.63 -27.56 -12.70
C ALA A 104 -25.93 -28.20 -13.20
N VAL A 105 -26.52 -29.12 -12.43
CA VAL A 105 -27.82 -29.74 -12.72
C VAL A 105 -28.96 -28.72 -12.65
N ALA A 106 -28.94 -27.78 -11.71
CA ALA A 106 -29.96 -26.72 -11.60
C ALA A 106 -29.91 -25.75 -12.80
N THR A 107 -28.71 -25.32 -13.20
CA THR A 107 -28.50 -24.34 -14.27
C THR A 107 -28.55 -24.94 -15.70
N ALA A 108 -28.23 -26.23 -15.88
CA ALA A 108 -28.23 -26.90 -17.20
C ALA A 108 -29.30 -28.00 -17.38
N GLY A 109 -29.94 -28.46 -16.30
CA GLY A 109 -30.91 -29.58 -16.31
C GLY A 109 -30.28 -30.98 -16.27
N PHE A 110 -28.95 -31.08 -16.31
CA PHE A 110 -28.15 -32.30 -16.22
C PHE A 110 -26.71 -31.94 -15.82
N LEU A 111 -25.92 -32.90 -15.33
CA LEU A 111 -24.49 -32.69 -15.07
C LEU A 111 -23.72 -32.75 -16.41
N PRO A 112 -23.08 -31.66 -16.88
CA PRO A 112 -22.39 -31.67 -18.17
C PRO A 112 -21.08 -32.50 -18.15
N PRO A 113 -20.57 -32.90 -19.33
CA PRO A 113 -19.17 -33.32 -19.47
C PRO A 113 -18.23 -32.25 -18.92
N ALA A 114 -17.21 -32.66 -18.16
CA ALA A 114 -16.43 -31.73 -17.36
C ALA A 114 -14.91 -31.96 -17.42
N GLN A 115 -14.14 -30.94 -17.04
CA GLN A 115 -12.72 -31.04 -16.67
C GLN A 115 -12.56 -30.42 -15.28
N VAL A 116 -11.89 -31.12 -14.35
CA VAL A 116 -11.63 -30.64 -12.98
C VAL A 116 -10.13 -30.37 -12.83
N THR A 117 -9.75 -29.22 -12.28
CA THR A 117 -8.34 -28.83 -12.22
C THR A 117 -7.61 -29.32 -10.97
N TYR A 118 -6.28 -29.39 -11.05
CA TYR A 118 -5.38 -29.73 -9.95
C TYR A 118 -4.00 -29.06 -10.08
N PRO A 119 -3.27 -28.80 -8.97
CA PRO A 119 -1.96 -28.12 -9.02
C PRO A 119 -0.91 -28.96 -9.74
N ALA A 120 -0.06 -28.35 -10.56
CA ALA A 120 0.84 -29.08 -11.47
C ALA A 120 1.83 -30.01 -10.74
N ALA A 121 2.21 -29.68 -9.50
CA ALA A 121 3.08 -30.49 -8.65
C ALA A 121 2.45 -31.80 -8.14
N TRP A 122 1.11 -31.97 -8.24
CA TRP A 122 0.44 -33.13 -7.65
C TRP A 122 0.76 -34.45 -8.37
N GLY A 123 1.44 -35.34 -7.65
CA GLY A 123 1.77 -36.70 -8.07
C GLY A 123 0.56 -37.64 -8.21
N GLY A 124 0.84 -38.94 -8.32
CA GLY A 124 -0.21 -39.98 -8.37
C GLY A 124 -1.18 -39.96 -7.16
N PRO A 125 -0.69 -39.95 -5.91
CA PRO A 125 -1.54 -40.05 -4.70
C PRO A 125 -2.54 -38.90 -4.54
N ARG A 126 -2.09 -37.63 -4.49
CA ARG A 126 -2.97 -36.45 -4.36
C ARG A 126 -4.09 -36.42 -5.42
N ARG A 127 -3.80 -36.87 -6.66
CA ARG A 127 -4.80 -36.98 -7.73
C ARG A 127 -5.76 -38.17 -7.58
N ALA A 128 -5.33 -39.27 -6.94
CA ALA A 128 -6.22 -40.39 -6.64
C ALA A 128 -7.28 -40.00 -5.60
N VAL A 129 -6.92 -39.18 -4.59
CA VAL A 129 -7.85 -38.59 -3.62
C VAL A 129 -8.93 -37.76 -4.32
N LEU A 130 -8.57 -36.95 -5.32
CA LEU A 130 -9.53 -36.18 -6.13
C LEU A 130 -10.42 -37.06 -7.02
N VAL A 131 -9.89 -38.11 -7.64
CA VAL A 131 -10.69 -39.09 -8.41
C VAL A 131 -11.67 -39.85 -7.50
N GLU A 132 -11.27 -40.17 -6.27
CA GLU A 132 -12.15 -40.80 -5.29
C GLU A 132 -13.24 -39.83 -4.83
N ALA A 133 -12.91 -38.57 -4.55
CA ALA A 133 -13.88 -37.53 -4.19
C ALA A 133 -14.94 -37.33 -5.30
N LEU A 134 -14.53 -37.30 -6.57
CA LEU A 134 -15.45 -37.28 -7.72
C LEU A 134 -16.38 -38.51 -7.75
N GLY A 135 -15.84 -39.70 -7.49
CA GLY A 135 -16.64 -40.93 -7.41
C GLY A 135 -17.65 -40.92 -6.25
N ARG A 136 -17.24 -40.44 -5.07
CA ARG A 136 -18.09 -40.27 -3.88
C ARG A 136 -19.19 -39.21 -4.11
N ALA A 137 -18.88 -38.14 -4.85
CA ALA A 137 -19.83 -37.12 -5.29
C ALA A 137 -20.72 -37.55 -6.49
N GLY A 138 -20.62 -38.79 -6.97
CA GLY A 138 -21.48 -39.32 -8.03
C GLY A 138 -21.17 -38.81 -9.45
N TRP A 139 -19.99 -38.25 -9.68
CA TRP A 139 -19.57 -37.77 -11.01
C TRP A 139 -19.29 -38.94 -11.98
N PRO A 140 -19.37 -38.73 -13.31
CA PRO A 140 -19.09 -39.76 -14.29
C PRO A 140 -17.69 -40.38 -14.10
N ALA A 141 -17.63 -41.71 -14.08
CA ALA A 141 -16.36 -42.43 -13.98
C ALA A 141 -15.43 -42.08 -15.15
N GLY A 142 -14.21 -41.63 -14.84
CA GLY A 142 -13.26 -41.12 -15.83
C GLY A 142 -13.45 -39.65 -16.22
N THR A 143 -14.15 -38.84 -15.40
CA THR A 143 -14.13 -37.38 -15.50
C THR A 143 -12.68 -36.87 -15.57
N PRO A 144 -12.25 -36.21 -16.66
CA PRO A 144 -10.86 -35.79 -16.85
C PRO A 144 -10.36 -34.79 -15.80
N LEU A 145 -9.10 -34.99 -15.40
CA LEU A 145 -8.34 -34.04 -14.59
C LEU A 145 -7.38 -33.22 -15.48
N LEU A 146 -7.26 -31.92 -15.23
CA LEU A 146 -6.45 -30.98 -16.01
C LEU A 146 -5.49 -30.18 -15.09
N PRO A 147 -4.19 -30.01 -15.40
CA PRO A 147 -3.34 -29.14 -14.58
C PRO A 147 -3.83 -27.69 -14.59
N GLU A 148 -3.92 -27.06 -13.42
CA GLU A 148 -4.34 -25.65 -13.23
C GLU A 148 -3.60 -24.68 -14.18
N PRO A 149 -2.26 -24.69 -14.29
CA PRO A 149 -1.55 -23.79 -15.22
C PRO A 149 -1.77 -24.13 -16.70
N VAL A 150 -2.15 -25.37 -17.05
CA VAL A 150 -2.55 -25.73 -18.43
C VAL A 150 -3.93 -25.15 -18.75
N ALA A 151 -4.84 -25.10 -17.78
CA ALA A 151 -6.11 -24.39 -17.92
C ALA A 151 -5.87 -22.87 -18.07
N ALA A 152 -5.04 -22.27 -17.21
CA ALA A 152 -4.66 -20.87 -17.30
C ALA A 152 -4.02 -20.51 -18.67
N ALA A 153 -3.12 -21.35 -19.19
CA ALA A 153 -2.53 -21.15 -20.52
C ALA A 153 -3.55 -21.21 -21.67
N ARG A 154 -4.55 -22.11 -21.60
CA ARG A 154 -5.68 -22.13 -22.56
C ARG A 154 -6.50 -20.84 -22.49
N TYR A 155 -6.79 -20.36 -21.28
CA TYR A 155 -7.52 -19.10 -21.07
C TYR A 155 -6.77 -17.89 -21.65
N PHE A 156 -5.48 -17.78 -21.36
CA PHE A 156 -4.60 -16.73 -21.91
C PHE A 156 -4.60 -16.72 -23.44
N ALA A 157 -4.47 -17.89 -24.06
CA ALA A 157 -4.42 -18.02 -25.52
C ALA A 157 -5.77 -17.78 -26.22
N GLU A 158 -6.86 -18.38 -25.73
CA GLU A 158 -8.17 -18.37 -26.42
C GLU A 158 -9.11 -17.24 -25.95
N VAL A 159 -9.15 -16.91 -24.64
CA VAL A 159 -10.11 -15.95 -24.06
C VAL A 159 -9.55 -14.54 -24.05
N LEU A 160 -8.34 -14.36 -23.52
CA LEU A 160 -7.61 -13.08 -23.61
C LEU A 160 -7.07 -12.81 -25.03
N ARG A 161 -7.15 -13.80 -25.92
CA ARG A 161 -6.70 -13.73 -27.32
C ARG A 161 -5.23 -13.30 -27.47
N ARG A 162 -4.37 -13.72 -26.55
CA ARG A 162 -2.90 -13.52 -26.60
C ARG A 162 -2.26 -14.84 -27.11
N PRO A 163 -2.17 -15.07 -28.44
CA PRO A 163 -1.99 -16.43 -28.96
C PRO A 163 -0.53 -16.86 -28.82
N LEU A 164 -0.30 -17.93 -28.06
CA LEU A 164 1.02 -18.50 -27.86
C LEU A 164 1.49 -19.17 -29.17
N PRO A 165 2.66 -18.80 -29.75
CA PRO A 165 3.21 -19.50 -30.90
C PRO A 165 3.61 -20.95 -30.57
N VAL A 166 3.49 -21.87 -31.54
CA VAL A 166 3.98 -23.25 -31.37
C VAL A 166 5.49 -23.24 -31.09
N GLY A 167 5.90 -23.93 -30.01
CA GLY A 167 7.26 -23.95 -29.46
C GLY A 167 7.49 -22.94 -28.32
N SER A 168 6.67 -21.89 -28.22
CA SER A 168 6.78 -20.89 -27.15
C SER A 168 6.33 -21.43 -25.79
N SER A 169 6.74 -20.71 -24.74
CA SER A 169 6.40 -21.02 -23.35
C SER A 169 5.77 -19.82 -22.64
N LEU A 170 4.73 -20.08 -21.85
CA LEU A 170 4.11 -19.14 -20.91
C LEU A 170 4.53 -19.54 -19.48
N ALA A 171 4.94 -18.59 -18.65
CA ALA A 171 5.00 -18.82 -17.20
C ALA A 171 3.63 -18.49 -16.58
N VAL A 172 3.13 -19.37 -15.72
CA VAL A 172 1.93 -19.17 -14.91
C VAL A 172 2.35 -19.12 -13.45
N PHE A 173 1.86 -18.10 -12.74
CA PHE A 173 2.12 -17.86 -11.32
C PHE A 173 0.75 -17.84 -10.60
N ASP A 174 0.42 -18.93 -9.92
CA ASP A 174 -0.83 -19.09 -9.18
C ASP A 174 -0.60 -18.81 -7.70
N PHE A 175 -0.80 -17.55 -7.29
CA PHE A 175 -0.72 -17.17 -5.89
C PHE A 175 -2.10 -17.36 -5.25
N GLY A 176 -2.36 -18.60 -4.88
CA GLY A 176 -3.62 -19.04 -4.31
C GLY A 176 -3.84 -18.55 -2.87
N GLY A 177 -4.96 -19.00 -2.29
CA GLY A 177 -5.27 -18.75 -0.89
C GLY A 177 -4.37 -19.50 0.10
N GLY A 178 -3.74 -20.61 -0.30
CA GLY A 178 -2.95 -21.45 0.61
C GLY A 178 -1.82 -22.25 -0.03
N THR A 179 -1.44 -21.95 -1.28
CA THR A 179 -0.19 -22.39 -1.93
C THR A 179 0.24 -21.31 -2.92
N LEU A 180 1.52 -21.32 -3.30
CA LEU A 180 2.01 -20.66 -4.51
C LEU A 180 2.45 -21.77 -5.46
N ASP A 181 1.81 -21.89 -6.61
CA ASP A 181 2.17 -22.85 -7.64
C ASP A 181 2.70 -22.10 -8.88
N VAL A 182 3.93 -22.39 -9.30
CA VAL A 182 4.54 -21.77 -10.50
C VAL A 182 4.84 -22.85 -11.52
N ALA A 183 4.48 -22.63 -12.79
CA ALA A 183 4.75 -23.56 -13.87
C ALA A 183 5.05 -22.87 -15.21
N VAL A 184 5.99 -23.44 -15.96
CA VAL A 184 6.23 -23.07 -17.37
C VAL A 184 5.51 -24.04 -18.28
N VAL A 185 4.55 -23.53 -19.04
CA VAL A 185 3.71 -24.30 -19.98
C VAL A 185 4.16 -24.03 -21.41
N ARG A 186 4.56 -25.07 -22.15
CA ARG A 186 4.93 -24.98 -23.58
C ARG A 186 3.78 -25.40 -24.47
N HIS A 187 3.63 -24.70 -25.60
CA HIS A 187 2.72 -25.04 -26.69
C HIS A 187 3.43 -25.92 -27.72
N HIS A 188 2.89 -27.11 -28.03
CA HIS A 188 3.57 -28.10 -28.90
C HIS A 188 2.96 -28.24 -30.29
N GLY A 189 1.70 -27.84 -30.48
CA GLY A 189 0.95 -28.13 -31.71
C GLY A 189 -0.31 -27.27 -31.87
N PRO A 190 -1.01 -27.38 -33.02
CA PRO A 190 -2.16 -26.54 -33.32
C PRO A 190 -3.35 -26.80 -32.38
N GLY A 191 -4.00 -25.73 -31.91
CA GLY A 191 -5.10 -25.78 -30.97
C GLY A 191 -4.61 -25.61 -29.53
N ALA A 192 -5.01 -26.52 -28.64
CA ALA A 192 -4.77 -26.44 -27.20
C ALA A 192 -3.82 -27.54 -26.69
N ASP A 193 -2.79 -27.83 -27.49
CA ASP A 193 -1.74 -28.81 -27.20
C ASP A 193 -0.65 -28.19 -26.32
N TYR A 194 -0.93 -28.15 -25.01
CA TYR A 194 -0.12 -27.51 -23.99
C TYR A 194 0.37 -28.54 -22.96
N SER A 195 1.65 -28.48 -22.58
CA SER A 195 2.19 -29.26 -21.45
C SER A 195 2.98 -28.38 -20.49
N VAL A 196 2.92 -28.70 -19.19
CA VAL A 196 3.93 -28.27 -18.22
C VAL A 196 5.30 -28.79 -18.67
N THR A 197 6.35 -27.98 -18.52
CA THR A 197 7.74 -28.30 -18.84
C THR A 197 8.65 -28.23 -17.61
N ALA A 198 8.39 -27.27 -16.73
CA ALA A 198 8.86 -27.25 -15.35
C ALA A 198 7.74 -26.73 -14.44
N SER A 199 7.77 -27.14 -13.17
CA SER A 199 6.87 -26.65 -12.12
C SER A 199 7.57 -26.70 -10.76
N GLY A 200 7.25 -25.73 -9.91
CA GLY A 200 7.72 -25.60 -8.54
C GLY A 200 6.71 -24.72 -7.77
N GLY A 201 7.13 -24.17 -6.65
CA GLY A 201 6.23 -23.45 -5.75
C GLY A 201 6.52 -23.68 -4.27
N ALA A 202 5.58 -23.25 -3.43
CA ALA A 202 5.67 -23.37 -1.98
C ALA A 202 4.28 -23.68 -1.37
N ASP A 203 4.18 -24.86 -0.74
CA ASP A 203 2.99 -25.30 0.02
C ASP A 203 2.71 -24.39 1.24
N ASP A 204 3.72 -23.63 1.71
CA ASP A 204 3.68 -22.69 2.85
C ASP A 204 3.64 -21.19 2.44
N LEU A 205 3.16 -20.89 1.23
CA LEU A 205 3.09 -19.51 0.71
C LEU A 205 1.78 -19.23 -0.03
N GLY A 206 0.73 -18.88 0.69
CA GLY A 206 -0.53 -18.40 0.13
C GLY A 206 -1.07 -17.16 0.84
N GLY A 207 -2.27 -16.75 0.43
CA GLY A 207 -3.00 -15.64 1.06
C GLY A 207 -3.25 -15.82 2.57
N LEU A 208 -3.29 -17.07 3.07
CA LEU A 208 -3.38 -17.41 4.50
C LEU A 208 -2.10 -17.09 5.28
N ASP A 209 -0.95 -17.21 4.63
CA ASP A 209 0.35 -16.98 5.26
C ASP A 209 0.66 -15.47 5.27
N LEU A 210 0.07 -14.71 4.32
CA LEU A 210 -0.10 -13.26 4.42
C LEU A 210 -1.08 -12.86 5.54
N ASP A 211 -2.23 -13.54 5.69
CA ASP A 211 -3.16 -13.29 6.82
C ASP A 211 -2.43 -13.48 8.17
N ALA A 212 -1.63 -14.55 8.30
CA ALA A 212 -0.85 -14.86 9.48
C ALA A 212 0.24 -13.81 9.78
N ALA A 213 0.94 -13.32 8.74
CA ALA A 213 1.95 -12.27 8.89
C ALA A 213 1.32 -10.93 9.34
N LEU A 214 0.13 -10.59 8.83
CA LEU A 214 -0.65 -9.44 9.31
C LEU A 214 -1.15 -9.61 10.76
N VAL A 215 -1.56 -10.82 11.15
CA VAL A 215 -1.92 -11.13 12.54
C VAL A 215 -0.73 -10.95 13.48
N ASP A 216 0.48 -11.37 13.08
CA ASP A 216 1.72 -11.11 13.84
C ASP A 216 2.14 -9.63 13.83
N HIS A 217 1.90 -8.90 12.73
CA HIS A 217 2.07 -7.44 12.67
C HIS A 217 1.19 -6.73 13.71
N LEU A 218 -0.13 -6.88 13.59
CA LEU A 218 -1.13 -6.27 14.49
C LEU A 218 -0.94 -6.74 15.93
N GLY A 219 -0.51 -7.99 16.12
CA GLY A 219 -0.19 -8.58 17.41
C GLY A 219 0.88 -7.84 18.21
N LYS A 220 1.85 -7.20 17.56
CA LYS A 220 2.92 -6.44 18.24
C LYS A 220 2.36 -5.23 19.00
N SER A 221 1.43 -4.50 18.39
CA SER A 221 0.77 -3.36 19.02
C SER A 221 -0.35 -3.80 19.97
N LEU A 222 -1.16 -4.79 19.58
CA LEU A 222 -2.24 -5.34 20.41
C LEU A 222 -1.76 -6.01 21.70
N ALA A 223 -0.60 -6.66 21.69
CA ALA A 223 -0.02 -7.26 22.89
C ALA A 223 0.36 -6.22 23.97
N GLY A 224 0.67 -4.98 23.57
CA GLY A 224 0.99 -3.88 24.47
C GLY A 224 -0.25 -3.09 24.90
N ALA A 225 -1.09 -2.69 23.94
CA ALA A 225 -2.25 -1.84 24.17
C ALA A 225 -3.43 -2.59 24.80
N GLU A 226 -3.77 -3.77 24.28
CA GLU A 226 -4.98 -4.53 24.62
C GLU A 226 -4.65 -5.98 25.02
N PRO A 227 -3.75 -6.20 26.01
CA PRO A 227 -3.16 -7.51 26.30
C PRO A 227 -4.19 -8.59 26.66
N ALA A 228 -5.32 -8.20 27.27
CA ALA A 228 -6.40 -9.14 27.61
C ALA A 228 -7.20 -9.59 26.38
N ALA A 229 -7.41 -8.71 25.40
CA ALA A 229 -8.04 -9.07 24.13
C ALA A 229 -7.06 -9.91 23.29
N TRP A 230 -5.79 -9.49 23.19
CA TRP A 230 -4.76 -10.24 22.46
C TRP A 230 -4.58 -11.66 23.00
N HIS A 231 -4.43 -11.82 24.33
CA HIS A 231 -4.35 -13.14 24.98
C HIS A 231 -5.59 -14.01 24.71
N ALA A 232 -6.79 -13.40 24.64
CA ALA A 232 -8.02 -14.11 24.32
C ALA A 232 -8.10 -14.57 22.85
N LEU A 233 -7.36 -13.93 21.93
CA LEU A 233 -7.27 -14.32 20.52
C LEU A 233 -6.15 -15.36 20.30
N THR A 234 -5.00 -15.23 20.97
CA THR A 234 -3.86 -16.16 20.84
C THR A 234 -4.05 -17.47 21.60
N GLU A 235 -4.62 -17.44 22.81
CA GLU A 235 -4.86 -18.59 23.68
C GLU A 235 -6.36 -18.71 24.06
N PRO A 236 -7.24 -19.06 23.11
CA PRO A 236 -8.68 -19.15 23.34
C PRO A 236 -9.06 -20.32 24.27
N ALA A 237 -9.35 -20.01 25.54
CA ALA A 237 -9.75 -20.99 26.56
C ALA A 237 -11.25 -21.36 26.53
N THR A 238 -12.08 -20.62 25.80
CA THR A 238 -13.54 -20.79 25.76
C THR A 238 -14.09 -20.72 24.33
N LEU A 239 -15.27 -21.32 24.08
CA LEU A 239 -15.93 -21.25 22.77
C LEU A 239 -16.19 -19.81 22.29
N ALA A 240 -16.43 -18.86 23.22
CA ALA A 240 -16.57 -17.45 22.87
C ALA A 240 -15.25 -16.87 22.31
N GLN A 241 -14.12 -17.21 22.93
CA GLN A 241 -12.79 -16.80 22.49
C GLN A 241 -12.37 -17.48 21.18
N TRP A 242 -12.72 -18.75 20.97
CA TRP A 242 -12.51 -19.44 19.69
C TRP A 242 -13.26 -18.77 18.52
N ARG A 243 -14.52 -18.34 18.75
CA ARG A 243 -15.29 -17.55 17.79
C ARG A 243 -14.67 -16.16 17.56
N ALA A 244 -14.17 -15.52 18.62
CA ALA A 244 -13.50 -14.22 18.54
C ALA A 244 -12.20 -14.29 17.73
N ARG A 245 -11.31 -15.27 18.00
CA ARG A 245 -10.11 -15.56 17.20
C ARG A 245 -10.48 -15.74 15.73
N ARG A 246 -11.48 -16.57 15.45
CA ARG A 246 -11.95 -16.78 14.07
C ARG A 246 -12.38 -15.46 13.42
N GLN A 247 -13.24 -14.70 14.08
CA GLN A 247 -13.76 -13.43 13.55
C GLN A 247 -12.62 -12.47 13.21
N PHE A 248 -11.67 -12.27 14.12
CA PHE A 248 -10.49 -11.44 13.89
C PHE A 248 -9.66 -11.87 12.66
N TRP A 249 -9.46 -13.17 12.43
CA TRP A 249 -8.74 -13.66 11.24
C TRP A 249 -9.50 -13.41 9.93
N GLU A 250 -10.83 -13.52 9.93
CA GLU A 250 -11.65 -13.16 8.75
C GLU A 250 -11.64 -11.63 8.53
N ASP A 251 -11.63 -10.83 9.60
CA ASP A 251 -11.55 -9.36 9.54
C ASP A 251 -10.18 -8.87 9.03
N VAL A 252 -9.07 -9.49 9.46
CA VAL A 252 -7.71 -9.24 8.93
C VAL A 252 -7.63 -9.60 7.44
N ARG A 253 -8.22 -10.73 7.02
CA ARG A 253 -8.31 -11.09 5.60
C ARG A 253 -9.11 -10.04 4.81
N GLY A 254 -10.25 -9.60 5.35
CA GLY A 254 -11.06 -8.55 4.75
C GLY A 254 -10.29 -7.23 4.55
N ALA A 255 -9.47 -6.85 5.53
CA ALA A 255 -8.57 -5.70 5.42
C ALA A 255 -7.49 -5.91 4.34
N LYS A 256 -6.81 -7.05 4.30
CA LYS A 256 -5.85 -7.41 3.23
C LYS A 256 -6.49 -7.32 1.84
N GLU A 257 -7.68 -7.88 1.67
CA GLU A 257 -8.44 -7.87 0.41
C GLU A 257 -8.99 -6.47 0.06
N MET A 258 -9.16 -5.57 1.03
CA MET A 258 -9.46 -4.16 0.81
C MET A 258 -8.22 -3.38 0.37
N LEU A 259 -7.06 -3.63 0.97
CA LEU A 259 -5.80 -2.95 0.68
C LEU A 259 -5.25 -3.20 -0.74
N SER A 260 -5.65 -4.30 -1.38
CA SER A 260 -5.44 -4.52 -2.82
C SER A 260 -6.16 -3.48 -3.72
N ARG A 261 -7.06 -2.64 -3.18
CA ARG A 261 -7.77 -1.56 -3.90
C ARG A 261 -7.75 -0.20 -3.18
N SER A 262 -7.47 -0.16 -1.88
CA SER A 262 -7.40 1.06 -1.06
C SER A 262 -6.03 1.21 -0.38
N SER A 263 -5.66 2.41 0.05
CA SER A 263 -4.43 2.67 0.81
C SER A 263 -4.54 2.33 2.30
N PHE A 264 -5.75 2.08 2.80
CA PHE A 264 -6.11 1.93 4.21
C PHE A 264 -7.28 0.95 4.37
N ALA A 265 -7.31 0.20 5.47
CA ALA A 265 -8.43 -0.63 5.88
C ALA A 265 -8.56 -0.72 7.43
N PRO A 266 -9.79 -0.67 7.99
CA PRO A 266 -10.02 -0.91 9.40
C PRO A 266 -10.15 -2.41 9.72
N VAL A 267 -9.57 -2.83 10.84
CA VAL A 267 -9.65 -4.19 11.41
C VAL A 267 -10.37 -4.14 12.76
N PRO A 268 -11.65 -4.55 12.84
CA PRO A 268 -12.32 -4.79 14.11
C PRO A 268 -11.59 -5.83 14.96
N VAL A 269 -11.32 -5.52 16.24
CA VAL A 269 -10.64 -6.46 17.15
C VAL A 269 -11.62 -6.89 18.26
N PRO A 270 -12.06 -8.17 18.29
CA PRO A 270 -13.04 -8.63 19.28
C PRO A 270 -12.57 -8.46 20.73
N GLY A 271 -13.30 -7.64 21.49
CA GLY A 271 -12.96 -7.27 22.87
C GLY A 271 -12.39 -5.86 23.03
N VAL A 272 -12.04 -5.20 21.94
CA VAL A 272 -11.60 -3.81 21.87
C VAL A 272 -12.76 -2.93 21.38
N GLU A 273 -12.92 -1.71 21.92
CA GLU A 273 -14.02 -0.81 21.55
C GLU A 273 -13.85 -0.12 20.17
N HIS A 274 -12.64 -0.17 19.61
CA HIS A 274 -12.27 0.49 18.35
C HIS A 274 -11.63 -0.51 17.37
N ALA A 275 -11.71 -0.20 16.09
CA ALA A 275 -10.92 -0.92 15.08
C ALA A 275 -9.46 -0.44 15.13
N VAL A 276 -8.53 -1.38 14.93
CA VAL A 276 -7.14 -1.04 14.59
C VAL A 276 -7.08 -0.71 13.10
N HIS A 277 -6.13 0.12 12.68
CA HIS A 277 -5.95 0.46 11.27
C HIS A 277 -4.76 -0.29 10.67
N LEU A 278 -4.88 -0.64 9.39
CA LEU A 278 -3.81 -1.22 8.59
C LEU A 278 -3.73 -0.47 7.26
N THR A 279 -2.53 -0.04 6.90
CA THR A 279 -2.22 0.64 5.63
C THR A 279 -1.71 -0.32 4.56
N ARG A 280 -1.71 0.11 3.30
CA ARG A 280 -1.09 -0.65 2.20
C ARG A 280 0.40 -0.85 2.46
N ASP A 281 1.09 0.19 2.92
CA ASP A 281 2.52 0.18 3.22
C ASP A 281 2.85 -0.84 4.32
N GLU A 282 2.03 -0.94 5.37
CA GLU A 282 2.18 -1.96 6.43
C GLU A 282 1.92 -3.38 5.91
N LEU A 283 0.94 -3.57 5.03
CA LEU A 283 0.74 -4.85 4.32
C LEU A 283 1.95 -5.18 3.45
N GLU A 284 2.42 -4.26 2.63
CA GLU A 284 3.51 -4.52 1.67
C GLU A 284 4.84 -4.76 2.39
N ALA A 285 5.19 -3.97 3.41
CA ALA A 285 6.37 -4.20 4.25
C ALA A 285 6.30 -5.52 5.02
N THR A 286 5.10 -5.98 5.41
CA THR A 286 4.89 -7.28 6.05
C THR A 286 4.93 -8.44 5.05
N ALA A 287 4.53 -8.20 3.80
CA ALA A 287 4.46 -9.21 2.74
C ALA A 287 5.76 -9.35 1.92
N ASP A 288 6.62 -8.33 1.84
CA ASP A 288 7.79 -8.25 0.97
C ASP A 288 8.64 -9.54 0.97
N SER A 289 9.11 -9.97 2.13
CA SER A 289 9.95 -11.18 2.26
C SER A 289 9.25 -12.46 1.79
N LEU A 290 7.92 -12.55 1.93
CA LEU A 290 7.11 -13.67 1.46
C LEU A 290 6.89 -13.62 -0.06
N VAL A 291 6.64 -12.43 -0.61
CA VAL A 291 6.45 -12.23 -2.05
C VAL A 291 7.76 -12.42 -2.83
N ARG A 292 8.89 -11.86 -2.36
CA ARG A 292 10.22 -12.09 -2.96
C ARG A 292 10.62 -13.57 -2.95
N ARG A 293 10.27 -14.32 -1.90
CA ARG A 293 10.46 -15.78 -1.87
C ARG A 293 9.70 -16.47 -3.02
N GLY A 294 8.50 -16.00 -3.35
CA GLY A 294 7.74 -16.47 -4.51
C GLY A 294 8.34 -16.06 -5.86
N VAL A 295 8.83 -14.83 -5.97
CA VAL A 295 9.49 -14.31 -7.19
C VAL A 295 10.78 -15.09 -7.50
N ALA A 296 11.59 -15.37 -6.47
CA ALA A 296 12.80 -16.19 -6.59
C ALA A 296 12.50 -17.65 -6.98
N GLU A 297 11.41 -18.24 -6.47
CA GLU A 297 10.94 -19.55 -6.91
C GLU A 297 10.46 -19.51 -8.37
N ALA A 298 9.80 -18.43 -8.81
CA ALA A 298 9.40 -18.27 -10.21
C ALA A 298 10.62 -18.21 -11.15
N GLY A 299 11.65 -17.44 -10.81
CA GLY A 299 12.92 -17.43 -11.54
C GLY A 299 13.58 -18.82 -11.57
N THR A 300 13.52 -19.56 -10.47
CA THR A 300 14.03 -20.94 -10.36
C THR A 300 13.28 -21.91 -11.28
N VAL A 301 11.95 -21.84 -11.35
CA VAL A 301 11.12 -22.68 -12.22
C VAL A 301 11.32 -22.33 -13.71
N ILE A 302 11.51 -21.04 -14.04
CA ILE A 302 11.83 -20.59 -15.41
C ILE A 302 13.19 -21.15 -15.84
N ALA A 303 14.21 -21.05 -14.99
CA ALA A 303 15.52 -21.64 -15.24
C ALA A 303 15.47 -23.17 -15.36
N ALA A 304 14.63 -23.84 -14.56
CA ALA A 304 14.41 -25.29 -14.63
C ALA A 304 13.74 -25.75 -15.94
N ALA A 305 12.97 -24.88 -16.61
CA ALA A 305 12.45 -25.13 -17.96
C ALA A 305 13.53 -25.00 -19.07
N GLY A 306 14.75 -24.58 -18.71
CA GLY A 306 15.84 -24.31 -19.64
C GLY A 306 15.68 -23.00 -20.40
N LEU A 307 15.09 -21.98 -19.75
CA LEU A 307 14.79 -20.67 -20.34
C LEU A 307 15.30 -19.52 -19.46
N GLN A 308 15.43 -18.33 -20.05
CA GLN A 308 15.45 -17.05 -19.34
C GLN A 308 14.05 -16.41 -19.35
N PRO A 309 13.73 -15.50 -18.41
CA PRO A 309 12.44 -14.79 -18.41
C PRO A 309 12.12 -14.09 -19.75
N SER A 310 13.14 -13.50 -20.39
CA SER A 310 13.05 -12.85 -21.70
C SER A 310 12.78 -13.79 -22.89
N GLU A 311 12.77 -15.11 -22.69
CA GLU A 311 12.43 -16.12 -23.70
C GLU A 311 10.98 -16.62 -23.56
N LEU A 312 10.25 -16.15 -22.56
CA LEU A 312 8.82 -16.43 -22.39
C LEU A 312 7.98 -15.57 -23.34
N ALA A 313 6.84 -16.13 -23.79
CA ALA A 313 5.80 -15.38 -24.48
C ALA A 313 4.89 -14.59 -23.52
N GLY A 314 5.15 -14.67 -22.22
CA GLY A 314 4.43 -13.95 -21.16
C GLY A 314 4.61 -14.58 -19.78
N LEU A 315 4.27 -13.80 -18.77
CA LEU A 315 3.99 -14.23 -17.40
C LEU A 315 2.51 -13.95 -17.13
N PHE A 316 1.75 -14.92 -16.60
CA PHE A 316 0.32 -14.80 -16.35
C PHE A 316 0.01 -15.09 -14.88
N LEU A 317 -0.64 -14.13 -14.19
CA LEU A 317 -1.01 -14.28 -12.79
C LEU A 317 -2.44 -14.83 -12.67
N VAL A 318 -2.57 -15.85 -11.83
CA VAL A 318 -3.86 -16.41 -11.39
C VAL A 318 -3.85 -16.57 -9.87
N GLY A 319 -4.99 -16.95 -9.28
CA GLY A 319 -5.14 -17.03 -7.82
C GLY A 319 -5.42 -15.69 -7.15
N GLY A 320 -6.23 -15.71 -6.09
CA GLY A 320 -6.76 -14.48 -5.47
C GLY A 320 -5.71 -13.55 -4.84
N SER A 321 -4.58 -14.09 -4.38
CA SER A 321 -3.51 -13.32 -3.73
C SER A 321 -2.65 -12.53 -4.74
N SER A 322 -2.69 -12.91 -6.02
CA SER A 322 -2.08 -12.15 -7.12
C SER A 322 -2.66 -10.75 -7.34
N ARG A 323 -3.75 -10.38 -6.63
CA ARG A 323 -4.26 -9.00 -6.58
C ARG A 323 -3.44 -8.04 -5.71
N VAL A 324 -2.53 -8.53 -4.86
CA VAL A 324 -1.70 -7.63 -4.03
C VAL A 324 -0.70 -6.91 -4.94
N PRO A 325 -0.72 -5.56 -5.06
CA PRO A 325 0.05 -4.85 -6.10
C PRO A 325 1.56 -5.12 -6.09
N LEU A 326 2.14 -5.30 -4.89
CA LEU A 326 3.51 -5.74 -4.67
C LEU A 326 3.91 -6.99 -5.49
N VAL A 327 2.98 -7.95 -5.68
CA VAL A 327 3.24 -9.20 -6.42
C VAL A 327 3.53 -8.91 -7.88
N ALA A 328 2.72 -8.05 -8.51
CA ALA A 328 2.93 -7.65 -9.90
C ALA A 328 4.21 -6.82 -10.05
N ARG A 329 4.45 -5.84 -9.16
CA ARG A 329 5.66 -5.01 -9.18
C ARG A 329 6.94 -5.83 -9.04
N LEU A 330 7.03 -6.71 -8.03
CA LEU A 330 8.25 -7.50 -7.79
C LEU A 330 8.51 -8.54 -8.88
N LEU A 331 7.45 -9.19 -9.40
CA LEU A 331 7.61 -10.07 -10.58
C LEU A 331 8.10 -9.30 -11.81
N HIS A 332 7.65 -8.06 -12.00
CA HIS A 332 8.13 -7.22 -13.09
C HIS A 332 9.59 -6.79 -12.90
N SER A 333 9.93 -6.18 -11.75
CA SER A 333 11.23 -5.57 -11.52
C SER A 333 12.37 -6.59 -11.32
N GLU A 334 12.11 -7.77 -10.75
CA GLU A 334 13.15 -8.79 -10.52
C GLU A 334 13.31 -9.77 -11.71
N LEU A 335 12.26 -10.00 -12.50
CA LEU A 335 12.31 -10.94 -13.65
C LEU A 335 12.35 -10.25 -15.02
N GLY A 336 12.12 -8.93 -15.11
CA GLY A 336 12.16 -8.18 -16.36
C GLY A 336 11.05 -8.54 -17.36
N ILE A 337 9.90 -9.03 -16.88
CA ILE A 337 8.75 -9.41 -17.72
C ILE A 337 7.46 -8.86 -17.12
N ALA A 338 6.67 -8.14 -17.92
CA ALA A 338 5.40 -7.58 -17.47
C ALA A 338 4.37 -8.71 -17.18
N PRO A 339 3.88 -8.85 -15.93
CA PRO A 339 2.88 -9.85 -15.60
C PRO A 339 1.51 -9.47 -16.17
N THR A 340 0.83 -10.41 -16.80
CA THR A 340 -0.57 -10.26 -17.18
C THR A 340 -1.44 -10.47 -15.95
N VAL A 341 -1.98 -9.38 -15.40
CA VAL A 341 -2.87 -9.36 -14.23
C VAL A 341 -4.34 -9.33 -14.70
N LEU A 342 -5.27 -9.75 -13.84
CA LEU A 342 -6.72 -9.67 -14.08
C LEU A 342 -7.44 -9.19 -12.82
N GLU A 343 -8.60 -8.55 -13.02
CA GLU A 343 -9.51 -8.12 -11.93
C GLU A 343 -10.04 -9.32 -11.11
N GLN A 344 -10.23 -10.47 -11.77
CA GLN A 344 -10.82 -11.70 -11.21
C GLN A 344 -9.94 -12.93 -11.52
N PRO A 345 -8.73 -13.02 -10.94
CA PRO A 345 -7.73 -14.06 -11.23
C PRO A 345 -8.11 -15.46 -10.74
N GLU A 346 -9.26 -15.64 -10.07
CA GLU A 346 -9.83 -16.94 -9.70
C GLU A 346 -10.66 -17.59 -10.82
N LEU A 347 -11.16 -16.81 -11.80
CA LEU A 347 -11.98 -17.35 -12.89
C LEU A 347 -11.21 -18.04 -14.05
N PRO A 348 -9.98 -17.60 -14.44
CA PRO A 348 -9.25 -18.14 -15.59
C PRO A 348 -9.03 -19.65 -15.59
N VAL A 349 -8.79 -20.25 -14.44
CA VAL A 349 -8.52 -21.69 -14.31
C VAL A 349 -9.78 -22.49 -14.62
N ALA A 350 -10.91 -22.16 -13.98
CA ALA A 350 -12.19 -22.79 -14.27
C ALA A 350 -12.67 -22.53 -15.71
N GLU A 351 -12.47 -21.32 -16.25
CA GLU A 351 -12.87 -21.02 -17.63
C GLU A 351 -11.97 -21.70 -18.67
N GLY A 352 -10.66 -21.74 -18.44
CA GLY A 352 -9.69 -22.49 -19.24
C GLY A 352 -9.97 -23.99 -19.28
N ALA A 353 -10.55 -24.54 -18.22
CA ALA A 353 -11.06 -25.92 -18.17
C ALA A 353 -12.33 -26.16 -19.01
N THR A 354 -13.00 -25.12 -19.54
CA THR A 354 -14.05 -25.26 -20.57
C THR A 354 -13.50 -25.31 -22.01
N LEU A 355 -12.19 -25.12 -22.16
CA LEU A 355 -11.51 -25.05 -23.44
C LEU A 355 -10.87 -26.41 -23.76
N ASN A 356 -10.85 -26.72 -25.06
CA ASN A 356 -10.55 -28.05 -25.60
C ASN A 356 -11.38 -29.20 -25.01
N THR A 357 -12.67 -29.21 -25.31
CA THR A 357 -13.43 -30.46 -25.45
C THR A 357 -13.61 -30.69 -26.96
N PRO A 358 -13.30 -31.89 -27.50
CA PRO A 358 -13.40 -32.12 -28.94
C PRO A 358 -14.85 -31.93 -29.40
N HIS A 359 -15.08 -30.88 -30.18
CA HIS A 359 -16.36 -30.66 -30.82
C HIS A 359 -16.59 -31.83 -31.80
N SER A 360 -17.62 -32.64 -31.56
CA SER A 360 -18.08 -33.64 -32.54
C SER A 360 -18.56 -32.91 -33.77
N ALA A 361 -17.64 -32.64 -34.69
CA ALA A 361 -17.88 -32.04 -36.00
C ALA A 361 -18.60 -33.05 -36.89
N THR A 362 -19.83 -33.38 -36.52
CA THR A 362 -20.82 -34.13 -37.29
C THR A 362 -21.16 -33.29 -38.52
N THR A 363 -20.23 -33.31 -39.48
CA THR A 363 -20.30 -32.58 -40.74
C THR A 363 -21.41 -33.20 -41.57
N SER A 364 -22.63 -32.74 -41.32
CA SER A 364 -23.86 -33.15 -41.99
C SER A 364 -23.88 -32.59 -43.40
N SER A 365 -23.01 -33.13 -44.25
CA SER A 365 -22.88 -32.79 -45.67
C SER A 365 -24.20 -33.03 -46.40
N SER A 366 -25.00 -31.97 -46.55
CA SER A 366 -26.32 -32.04 -47.16
C SER A 366 -26.22 -32.48 -48.62
N THR A 367 -26.74 -33.67 -48.92
CA THR A 367 -26.73 -34.25 -50.27
C THR A 367 -27.85 -33.68 -51.14
N ALA A 368 -27.59 -32.54 -51.76
CA ALA A 368 -28.36 -32.07 -52.91
C ALA A 368 -27.89 -32.81 -54.19
N ALA A 369 -28.81 -33.45 -54.92
CA ALA A 369 -28.47 -34.37 -56.01
C ALA A 369 -28.88 -33.86 -57.41
N ALA A 370 -28.02 -34.06 -58.41
CA ALA A 370 -28.37 -33.97 -59.84
C ALA A 370 -27.37 -34.69 -60.76
N GLY A 371 -27.87 -35.48 -61.72
CA GLY A 371 -27.20 -35.75 -63.01
C GLY A 371 -26.27 -36.97 -63.15
N PRO A 372 -26.67 -37.99 -63.94
CA PRO A 372 -25.79 -39.02 -64.53
C PRO A 372 -25.68 -38.85 -66.08
N PRO A 373 -24.96 -39.72 -66.83
CA PRO A 373 -23.56 -40.10 -66.68
C PRO A 373 -22.79 -40.01 -68.03
N THR A 374 -21.45 -40.08 -68.04
CA THR A 374 -20.67 -40.46 -69.25
C THR A 374 -19.33 -41.10 -68.85
N ALA A 375 -18.72 -41.90 -69.73
CA ALA A 375 -17.64 -42.84 -69.36
C ALA A 375 -16.37 -42.71 -70.22
N ALA A 376 -15.22 -43.07 -69.65
CA ALA A 376 -14.00 -43.44 -70.37
C ALA A 376 -13.14 -44.45 -69.59
N THR A 377 -12.57 -45.41 -70.30
CA THR A 377 -11.46 -46.31 -69.89
C THR A 377 -10.15 -45.52 -69.73
N GLY A 378 -9.09 -46.00 -69.07
CA GLY A 378 -8.74 -47.35 -68.59
C GLY A 378 -7.53 -47.37 -67.62
N PRO A 379 -6.82 -48.50 -67.45
CA PRO A 379 -6.03 -48.78 -66.23
C PRO A 379 -4.50 -48.65 -66.36
N LEU A 380 -3.79 -48.65 -65.22
CA LEU A 380 -2.47 -49.32 -65.06
C LEU A 380 -2.15 -49.66 -63.59
N THR A 381 -1.29 -50.67 -63.41
CA THR A 381 -1.05 -51.56 -62.26
C THR A 381 -0.14 -51.07 -61.11
N ALA A 382 -0.48 -51.50 -59.87
CA ALA A 382 0.41 -52.10 -58.82
C ALA A 382 1.58 -51.25 -58.21
N THR A 383 2.22 -51.57 -57.08
CA THR A 383 2.15 -52.70 -56.09
C THR A 383 2.57 -52.20 -54.68
N ALA A 384 2.49 -53.01 -53.62
CA ALA A 384 2.82 -52.62 -52.24
C ALA A 384 4.05 -53.35 -51.63
N ALA A 385 4.81 -52.64 -50.77
CA ALA A 385 5.85 -53.14 -49.84
C ALA A 385 6.11 -52.04 -48.76
N ALA A 386 5.99 -52.30 -47.45
CA ALA A 386 6.99 -52.88 -46.53
C ALA A 386 7.99 -51.83 -45.93
N GLY A 387 8.22 -51.87 -44.61
CA GLY A 387 8.89 -50.81 -43.84
C GLY A 387 10.35 -51.08 -43.39
N PRO A 388 11.00 -50.14 -42.68
CA PRO A 388 12.44 -50.17 -42.36
C PRO A 388 12.79 -50.93 -41.04
N PRO A 389 14.08 -51.23 -40.78
CA PRO A 389 14.49 -52.26 -39.81
C PRO A 389 15.23 -51.78 -38.54
N THR A 390 15.37 -52.68 -37.57
CA THR A 390 16.18 -52.55 -36.34
C THR A 390 17.66 -52.94 -36.57
N PRO A 391 18.65 -52.23 -35.98
CA PRO A 391 20.07 -52.60 -36.06
C PRO A 391 20.58 -53.41 -34.84
N THR A 392 21.72 -54.09 -35.02
CA THR A 392 22.51 -54.82 -34.00
C THR A 392 24.00 -54.40 -34.03
N PRO A 393 24.81 -54.69 -32.98
CA PRO A 393 25.97 -53.85 -32.62
C PRO A 393 27.34 -54.29 -33.16
N THR A 394 28.35 -53.40 -32.96
CA THR A 394 29.78 -53.61 -33.22
C THR A 394 30.60 -53.09 -32.01
N PRO A 395 31.74 -53.70 -31.60
CA PRO A 395 32.33 -53.44 -30.27
C PRO A 395 33.64 -52.63 -30.20
N GLY A 396 33.70 -51.70 -29.24
CA GLY A 396 34.77 -51.68 -28.22
C GLY A 396 36.03 -50.80 -28.39
N VAL A 397 36.07 -49.66 -27.67
CA VAL A 397 37.26 -49.08 -26.99
C VAL A 397 36.77 -48.41 -25.69
N PRO A 398 37.42 -48.59 -24.51
CA PRO A 398 36.92 -48.07 -23.23
C PRO A 398 37.49 -46.68 -22.85
N PRO A 399 36.66 -45.74 -22.35
CA PRO A 399 37.11 -44.54 -21.63
C PRO A 399 37.32 -44.80 -20.12
N ALA A 400 37.90 -43.82 -19.43
CA ALA A 400 38.27 -43.88 -18.01
C ALA A 400 37.04 -43.86 -17.05
N PRO A 401 37.17 -44.35 -15.80
CA PRO A 401 36.08 -44.34 -14.83
C PRO A 401 35.71 -42.91 -14.38
N PRO A 402 34.40 -42.58 -14.25
CA PRO A 402 33.95 -41.32 -13.65
C PRO A 402 34.21 -41.29 -12.14
N PRO A 403 34.20 -40.10 -11.50
CA PRO A 403 34.21 -39.98 -10.04
C PRO A 403 32.98 -40.67 -9.42
N PRO A 404 33.05 -41.05 -8.13
CA PRO A 404 31.93 -41.71 -7.45
C PRO A 404 30.68 -40.83 -7.48
N ALA A 405 29.54 -41.46 -7.78
CA ALA A 405 28.26 -40.75 -7.85
C ALA A 405 27.93 -40.06 -6.52
N ALA A 406 27.46 -38.82 -6.61
CA ALA A 406 26.70 -38.23 -5.52
C ALA A 406 25.48 -39.13 -5.23
N ARG A 407 24.99 -39.10 -3.98
CA ARG A 407 23.73 -39.76 -3.63
C ARG A 407 22.60 -39.29 -4.56
N PRO A 408 21.55 -40.11 -4.77
CA PRO A 408 20.24 -39.56 -5.13
C PRO A 408 19.93 -38.38 -4.20
N ALA A 409 19.31 -37.33 -4.72
CA ALA A 409 18.79 -36.28 -3.86
C ALA A 409 17.85 -36.93 -2.83
N ASP A 410 18.00 -36.59 -1.54
CA ASP A 410 17.06 -37.06 -0.52
C ASP A 410 15.65 -36.63 -0.92
N ASP A 411 14.67 -37.51 -0.66
CA ASP A 411 13.27 -37.11 -0.56
C ASP A 411 13.19 -36.07 0.57
N ARG A 412 13.28 -34.79 0.18
CA ARG A 412 13.15 -33.65 1.10
C ARG A 412 11.85 -33.86 1.85
N HIS A 413 11.96 -34.08 3.16
CA HIS A 413 10.79 -34.04 4.01
C HIS A 413 10.26 -32.62 3.95
N TYR A 414 9.17 -32.44 3.21
CA TYR A 414 8.35 -31.24 3.27
C TYR A 414 8.01 -31.01 4.75
N GLY A 415 8.23 -29.80 5.24
CA GLY A 415 7.97 -29.48 6.65
C GLY A 415 6.49 -29.70 6.96
N GLU A 416 6.18 -30.14 8.19
CA GLU A 416 4.79 -30.20 8.63
C GLU A 416 4.16 -28.80 8.49
N PRO A 417 3.03 -28.65 7.78
CA PRO A 417 2.39 -27.35 7.64
C PRO A 417 2.03 -26.76 9.01
N VAL A 418 2.40 -25.51 9.24
CA VAL A 418 2.02 -24.79 10.46
C VAL A 418 0.56 -24.37 10.34
N ASP A 419 -0.34 -25.28 10.69
CA ASP A 419 -1.74 -24.94 10.87
C ASP A 419 -1.94 -24.15 12.19
N PRO A 420 -2.40 -22.88 12.13
CA PRO A 420 -2.70 -22.09 13.32
C PRO A 420 -3.93 -22.56 14.10
N TRP A 421 -4.66 -23.59 13.64
CA TRP A 421 -5.77 -24.21 14.37
C TRP A 421 -5.35 -25.51 15.12
N ALA A 422 -4.67 -26.45 14.46
CA ALA A 422 -4.32 -27.79 14.99
C ALA A 422 -3.72 -27.81 16.41
N THR A 423 -2.82 -26.87 16.73
CA THR A 423 -2.12 -26.88 18.03
C THR A 423 -3.00 -26.48 19.22
N GLY A 424 -4.06 -25.68 18.99
CA GLY A 424 -4.99 -25.28 20.04
C GLY A 424 -6.12 -26.29 20.28
N GLU A 425 -6.56 -27.00 19.24
CA GLU A 425 -7.66 -27.97 19.38
C GLU A 425 -7.29 -29.18 20.26
N ALA A 426 -6.05 -29.64 20.19
CA ALA A 426 -5.54 -30.73 21.04
C ALA A 426 -5.70 -30.42 22.54
N ALA A 427 -5.55 -29.16 22.95
CA ALA A 427 -5.76 -28.73 24.33
C ALA A 427 -7.25 -28.65 24.71
N ALA A 428 -8.10 -28.17 23.80
CA ALA A 428 -9.55 -28.09 24.01
C ALA A 428 -10.19 -29.49 24.18
N ILE A 429 -9.74 -30.46 23.38
CA ILE A 429 -10.18 -31.87 23.46
C ILE A 429 -9.78 -32.49 24.82
N ALA A 430 -8.58 -32.20 25.33
CA ALA A 430 -8.10 -32.72 26.61
C ALA A 430 -8.88 -32.15 27.83
N ALA A 431 -9.34 -30.90 27.76
CA ALA A 431 -10.12 -30.26 28.83
C ALA A 431 -11.58 -30.79 28.92
N GLY A 432 -12.09 -31.42 27.87
CA GLY A 432 -13.51 -31.78 27.72
C GLY A 432 -14.03 -32.92 28.61
N GLY A 433 -13.19 -33.61 29.39
CA GLY A 433 -13.70 -34.73 30.20
C GLY A 433 -12.78 -35.25 31.29
N HIS A 434 -13.17 -35.00 32.56
CA HIS A 434 -13.56 -36.04 33.54
C HIS A 434 -14.30 -35.38 34.72
N ALA A 435 -15.08 -36.15 35.48
CA ALA A 435 -16.02 -35.62 36.47
C ALA A 435 -15.40 -35.37 37.87
N LEU A 436 -15.97 -34.40 38.60
CA LEU A 436 -15.69 -34.15 40.03
C LEU A 436 -15.99 -35.38 40.90
N PRO A 437 -15.23 -35.57 42.00
CA PRO A 437 -15.92 -35.57 43.30
C PRO A 437 -15.12 -34.97 44.49
N GLY A 438 -15.85 -34.33 45.42
CA GLY A 438 -15.52 -34.37 46.86
C GLY A 438 -14.80 -33.16 47.49
N SER A 439 -15.54 -32.38 48.30
CA SER A 439 -14.97 -31.60 49.42
C SER A 439 -14.81 -32.49 50.67
N PRO A 440 -13.94 -32.13 51.64
CA PRO A 440 -14.53 -31.74 52.93
C PRO A 440 -13.78 -30.67 53.77
N SER A 441 -14.56 -29.98 54.61
CA SER A 441 -14.23 -29.43 55.95
C SER A 441 -13.14 -28.35 56.18
N HIS A 442 -13.62 -27.19 56.67
CA HIS A 442 -13.00 -26.20 57.58
C HIS A 442 -12.46 -26.80 58.92
N PRO A 443 -11.71 -26.09 59.83
CA PRO A 443 -11.80 -24.63 60.10
C PRO A 443 -10.51 -23.84 60.50
N GLY A 444 -10.63 -22.50 60.59
CA GLY A 444 -9.65 -21.60 61.24
C GLY A 444 -9.98 -20.11 61.14
N SER A 445 -10.02 -19.38 62.27
CA SER A 445 -10.28 -17.92 62.40
C SER A 445 -10.14 -17.50 63.89
N PRO A 446 -10.19 -16.20 64.29
CA PRO A 446 -10.11 -14.94 63.53
C PRO A 446 -9.13 -13.91 64.17
N ALA A 447 -9.03 -12.69 63.62
CA ALA A 447 -8.89 -11.42 64.38
C ALA A 447 -9.08 -10.20 63.45
N ALA A 448 -9.52 -9.06 64.00
CA ALA A 448 -9.68 -7.79 63.28
C ALA A 448 -9.46 -6.59 64.22
N PHE A 449 -9.20 -5.40 63.67
CA PHE A 449 -9.66 -4.09 64.20
C PHE A 449 -9.49 -3.00 63.12
N GLY A 450 -10.18 -1.85 63.26
CA GLY A 450 -10.31 -0.85 62.20
C GLY A 450 -10.03 0.62 62.60
N PRO A 451 -10.90 1.60 62.27
CA PRO A 451 -10.52 2.92 61.73
C PRO A 451 -10.79 4.08 62.77
N PRO A 452 -10.86 5.42 62.47
CA PRO A 452 -11.04 6.08 61.16
C PRO A 452 -10.49 7.53 60.90
N SER A 453 -10.76 7.99 59.67
CA SER A 453 -11.00 9.36 59.11
C SER A 453 -10.64 10.68 59.83
N HIS A 454 -10.17 11.70 59.07
CA HIS A 454 -10.98 12.83 58.57
C HIS A 454 -10.21 13.94 57.79
N GLU A 455 -10.88 14.59 56.83
CA GLU A 455 -10.57 15.91 56.20
C GLU A 455 -11.24 17.08 57.02
N PRO A 456 -11.39 18.39 56.61
CA PRO A 456 -11.13 19.07 55.31
C PRO A 456 -10.78 20.61 55.26
N TRP A 457 -10.69 21.14 54.01
CA TRP A 457 -11.07 22.49 53.47
C TRP A 457 -10.40 23.84 53.87
N LEU A 458 -10.05 24.61 52.80
CA LEU A 458 -10.20 26.07 52.52
C LEU A 458 -9.37 27.21 53.20
N ALA A 459 -8.44 27.76 52.40
CA ALA A 459 -8.18 29.18 52.01
C ALA A 459 -8.43 30.41 52.93
N SER A 460 -7.45 31.35 52.95
CA SER A 460 -7.62 32.83 52.74
C SER A 460 -6.29 33.62 52.86
N ASP A 461 -6.27 34.88 52.38
CA ASP A 461 -5.07 35.73 52.19
C ASP A 461 -4.53 36.46 53.44
N ASN A 462 -3.22 36.79 53.46
CA ASN A 462 -2.72 38.19 53.39
C ASN A 462 -1.17 38.34 53.47
N THR A 463 -0.67 39.50 53.01
CA THR A 463 0.72 40.01 53.11
C THR A 463 0.89 40.89 54.39
N PRO A 464 2.07 41.45 54.81
CA PRO A 464 3.30 41.77 54.03
C PRO A 464 4.69 41.68 54.73
N HIS A 465 5.72 42.14 53.98
CA HIS A 465 7.12 42.54 54.32
C HIS A 465 7.25 43.57 55.49
N PRO A 466 8.46 43.93 56.04
CA PRO A 466 9.78 44.05 55.36
C PRO A 466 11.13 43.86 56.13
N GLY A 467 12.25 43.94 55.38
CA GLY A 467 13.58 44.42 55.84
C GLY A 467 14.59 43.38 56.37
N SER A 468 15.92 43.63 56.43
CA SER A 468 16.78 44.66 55.80
C SER A 468 18.28 44.39 56.10
N GLY A 469 19.24 44.66 55.19
CA GLY A 469 20.69 44.55 55.52
C GLY A 469 21.70 44.98 54.43
N ALA A 470 22.62 45.90 54.79
CA ALA A 470 23.78 46.44 54.04
C ALA A 470 24.73 47.12 55.10
N PRO A 471 25.88 47.82 54.80
CA PRO A 471 26.50 48.23 53.51
C PRO A 471 28.08 48.23 53.44
N GLY A 472 28.65 48.79 52.36
CA GLY A 472 30.05 49.28 52.20
C GLY A 472 30.43 49.44 50.71
N HIS A 473 30.92 50.56 50.13
CA HIS A 473 32.06 51.48 50.39
C HIS A 473 33.45 50.92 49.98
N HIS A 474 34.35 51.59 49.21
CA HIS A 474 34.34 52.91 48.51
C HIS A 474 35.46 53.02 47.39
N PRO A 475 35.64 54.15 46.64
CA PRO A 475 36.50 54.35 45.43
C PRO A 475 37.68 55.36 45.72
N PRO A 476 38.23 56.29 44.87
CA PRO A 476 38.04 56.67 43.44
C PRO A 476 39.29 57.13 42.59
N GLY A 477 39.09 57.50 41.31
CA GLY A 477 39.92 58.47 40.54
C GLY A 477 40.45 57.96 39.19
N GLY A 478 40.64 58.75 38.11
CA GLY A 478 40.46 60.20 37.79
C GLY A 478 40.60 60.39 36.26
N TYR A 479 40.85 61.53 35.59
CA TYR A 479 40.99 62.99 35.87
C TYR A 479 40.87 63.69 34.48
N SER A 480 40.22 64.85 34.25
CA SER A 480 40.83 66.21 34.24
C SER A 480 39.89 67.29 33.64
N PRO A 481 40.15 68.62 33.79
CA PRO A 481 39.15 69.69 33.59
C PRO A 481 39.50 70.79 32.54
N GLY A 482 38.56 71.71 32.26
CA GLY A 482 38.88 73.07 31.73
C GLY A 482 37.84 73.69 30.75
N PRO A 483 37.30 74.90 31.01
CA PRO A 483 36.35 75.59 30.12
C PRO A 483 36.86 76.93 29.55
N VAL A 484 36.12 77.53 28.60
CA VAL A 484 35.76 78.97 28.45
C VAL A 484 35.30 79.26 27.01
N ALA A 485 34.31 80.13 26.84
CA ALA A 485 33.89 80.69 25.55
C ALA A 485 33.98 82.24 25.58
N PRO A 486 34.13 82.88 24.41
CA PRO A 486 33.35 84.11 24.19
C PRO A 486 32.89 84.33 22.73
N GLY A 487 31.86 85.16 22.58
CA GLY A 487 31.67 85.95 21.35
C GLY A 487 30.54 85.47 20.41
N PRO A 488 29.79 86.40 19.78
CA PRO A 488 28.68 86.06 18.90
C PRO A 488 29.01 86.27 17.41
N ASP A 489 28.32 85.53 16.54
CA ASP A 489 28.20 85.90 15.13
C ASP A 489 26.79 85.63 14.57
N ARG A 490 26.37 86.48 13.62
CA ARG A 490 25.07 86.44 12.93
C ARG A 490 25.33 86.62 11.42
N PRO A 491 24.39 86.26 10.52
CA PRO A 491 23.48 85.11 10.55
C PRO A 491 23.51 84.34 9.20
N ARG A 492 23.17 83.04 9.19
CA ARG A 492 22.70 82.35 7.96
C ARG A 492 21.81 81.16 8.30
N GLY A 493 20.80 80.93 7.46
CA GLY A 493 19.62 80.13 7.82
C GLY A 493 19.87 78.63 7.84
N ASN A 494 19.18 77.92 8.73
CA ASN A 494 19.21 76.45 8.75
C ASN A 494 17.90 75.78 9.21
N ARG A 495 16.74 76.36 8.85
CA ARG A 495 15.42 75.70 9.02
C ARG A 495 15.38 74.30 8.39
N ARG A 496 16.15 74.09 7.30
CA ARG A 496 16.26 72.78 6.62
C ARG A 496 16.98 71.73 7.46
N ARG A 497 18.03 72.07 8.23
CA ARG A 497 18.72 71.08 9.09
C ARG A 497 17.91 70.61 10.28
N TRP A 498 17.15 71.50 10.93
CA TRP A 498 16.27 71.05 12.03
C TRP A 498 15.13 70.17 11.52
N VAL A 499 14.48 70.52 10.40
CA VAL A 499 13.46 69.66 9.78
C VAL A 499 14.04 68.32 9.33
N VAL A 500 15.25 68.30 8.73
CA VAL A 500 15.91 67.04 8.34
C VAL A 500 16.36 66.23 9.56
N ALA A 501 16.80 66.85 10.66
CA ALA A 501 17.19 66.14 11.87
C ALA A 501 15.97 65.56 12.62
N THR A 502 14.86 66.31 12.73
CA THR A 502 13.62 65.77 13.29
C THR A 502 12.99 64.73 12.36
N ALA A 503 13.06 64.91 11.03
CA ALA A 503 12.62 63.89 10.09
C ALA A 503 13.47 62.62 10.22
N ALA A 504 14.80 62.70 10.19
CA ALA A 504 15.67 61.54 10.34
C ALA A 504 15.50 60.84 11.71
N ALA A 505 15.31 61.59 12.79
CA ALA A 505 14.99 61.02 14.10
C ALA A 505 13.61 60.34 14.11
N LEU A 506 12.59 60.95 13.47
CA LEU A 506 11.27 60.34 13.34
C LEU A 506 11.32 59.11 12.43
N THR A 507 12.08 59.14 11.33
CA THR A 507 12.30 57.99 10.45
C THR A 507 13.08 56.88 11.15
N LEU A 508 14.05 57.19 12.03
CA LEU A 508 14.73 56.19 12.85
C LEU A 508 13.83 55.61 13.94
N VAL A 509 12.94 56.41 14.55
CA VAL A 509 11.95 55.91 15.53
C VAL A 509 10.83 55.11 14.85
N ILE A 510 10.40 55.50 13.64
CA ILE A 510 9.44 54.75 12.82
C ILE A 510 10.10 53.48 12.28
N ALA A 511 11.35 53.52 11.83
CA ALA A 511 12.07 52.34 11.35
C ALA A 511 12.38 51.38 12.50
N ALA A 512 12.90 51.86 13.63
CA ALA A 512 13.11 51.04 14.83
C ALA A 512 11.78 50.45 15.32
N GLY A 513 10.74 51.30 15.43
CA GLY A 513 9.39 50.90 15.81
C GLY A 513 8.78 49.87 14.84
N ALA A 514 9.01 50.01 13.54
CA ALA A 514 8.59 49.07 12.51
C ALA A 514 9.40 47.77 12.54
N THR A 515 10.71 47.81 12.83
CA THR A 515 11.51 46.58 13.02
C THR A 515 11.14 45.86 14.30
N THR A 516 10.80 46.56 15.39
CA THR A 516 10.26 45.92 16.60
C THR A 516 8.84 45.44 16.38
N ALA A 517 8.00 46.17 15.64
CA ALA A 517 6.67 45.70 15.28
C ALA A 517 6.77 44.44 14.43
N TRP A 518 7.57 44.43 13.36
CA TRP A 518 7.78 43.29 12.48
C TRP A 518 8.42 42.08 13.19
N ALA A 519 9.37 42.29 14.11
CA ALA A 519 9.99 41.22 14.90
C ALA A 519 9.12 40.69 16.06
N PHE A 520 8.02 41.37 16.40
CA PHE A 520 7.04 40.93 17.41
C PHE A 520 5.60 40.82 16.86
N TRP A 521 5.42 40.91 15.54
CA TRP A 521 4.17 40.62 14.87
C TRP A 521 4.11 39.10 14.66
N PRO A 522 3.00 38.41 14.98
CA PRO A 522 2.85 37.00 14.63
C PRO A 522 3.01 36.87 13.11
N ARG A 523 4.03 36.14 12.64
CA ARG A 523 4.25 35.90 11.20
C ARG A 523 2.97 35.37 10.54
N HIS A 524 2.31 34.47 11.28
CA HIS A 524 1.00 33.91 11.02
C HIS A 524 0.09 34.28 12.20
N PRO A 525 -0.86 35.22 12.03
CA PRO A 525 -1.87 35.50 13.04
C PRO A 525 -2.94 34.39 13.07
N ALA A 526 -3.81 34.43 14.08
CA ALA A 526 -5.05 33.67 14.05
C ALA A 526 -5.91 34.09 12.85
N LEU A 527 -6.32 33.11 12.03
CA LEU A 527 -7.28 33.32 10.95
C LEU A 527 -8.67 33.67 11.52
N ASP A 528 -9.44 34.53 10.84
CA ASP A 528 -10.84 34.76 11.21
C ASP A 528 -11.69 33.59 10.73
N PHE A 529 -11.68 32.50 11.50
CA PHE A 529 -12.42 31.29 11.23
C PHE A 529 -13.94 31.55 11.29
N GLN A 530 -14.64 31.29 10.18
CA GLN A 530 -16.07 31.53 10.05
C GLN A 530 -16.86 30.24 9.83
N ALA A 531 -18.18 30.28 10.08
CA ALA A 531 -19.05 29.17 9.74
C ALA A 531 -18.99 28.90 8.22
N LEU A 532 -18.94 27.62 7.82
CA LEU A 532 -18.71 27.21 6.44
C LEU A 532 -19.66 27.93 5.46
N SER A 533 -19.10 28.43 4.36
CA SER A 533 -19.91 29.03 3.30
C SER A 533 -20.89 28.00 2.71
N THR A 534 -21.94 28.49 2.06
CA THR A 534 -22.72 27.62 1.14
C THR A 534 -21.75 27.03 0.11
N PRO A 535 -21.68 25.71 -0.09
CA PRO A 535 -20.75 25.10 -1.04
C PRO A 535 -21.01 25.56 -2.47
N VAL A 536 -19.94 26.00 -3.14
CA VAL A 536 -19.96 26.32 -4.57
C VAL A 536 -19.71 25.02 -5.33
N HIS A 537 -20.78 24.40 -5.83
CA HIS A 537 -20.67 23.22 -6.68
C HIS A 537 -20.08 23.59 -8.04
N VAL A 538 -18.97 22.96 -8.39
CA VAL A 538 -18.25 23.13 -9.65
C VAL A 538 -18.54 21.94 -10.55
N THR A 539 -19.07 22.23 -11.75
CA THR A 539 -19.24 21.21 -12.79
C THR A 539 -17.86 20.73 -13.27
N PRO A 540 -17.55 19.42 -13.21
CA PRO A 540 -16.24 18.90 -13.62
C PRO A 540 -16.07 18.99 -15.14
N ALA A 541 -14.81 19.00 -15.60
CA ALA A 541 -14.49 19.11 -17.02
C ALA A 541 -14.87 17.85 -17.82
N LEU A 542 -14.86 16.69 -17.16
CA LEU A 542 -15.46 15.44 -17.63
C LEU A 542 -16.44 14.91 -16.57
N PRO A 543 -17.54 14.23 -16.94
CA PRO A 543 -18.46 13.65 -15.96
C PRO A 543 -17.74 12.63 -15.07
N PHE A 544 -18.11 12.56 -13.78
CA PHE A 544 -17.53 11.57 -12.87
C PHE A 544 -17.87 10.13 -13.32
N THR A 545 -16.86 9.42 -13.82
CA THR A 545 -16.89 7.96 -14.00
C THR A 545 -16.28 7.26 -12.78
N SER A 546 -16.13 5.93 -12.79
CA SER A 546 -15.49 5.18 -11.68
C SER A 546 -13.95 5.30 -11.69
N GLY A 547 -13.45 6.52 -11.89
CA GLY A 547 -12.06 6.84 -12.19
C GLY A 547 -11.38 7.75 -11.18
N PHE A 548 -10.29 8.38 -11.63
CA PHE A 548 -9.52 9.34 -10.86
C PHE A 548 -10.23 10.69 -10.83
N HIS A 549 -10.48 11.18 -9.60
CA HIS A 549 -10.96 12.53 -9.35
C HIS A 549 -10.18 13.11 -8.18
N ASP A 550 -9.62 14.30 -8.34
CA ASP A 550 -8.77 14.94 -7.33
C ASP A 550 -8.88 16.48 -7.38
N ALA A 551 -8.54 17.13 -6.27
CA ALA A 551 -8.58 18.57 -6.12
C ALA A 551 -7.31 19.08 -5.41
N VAL A 552 -6.61 20.06 -6.02
CA VAL A 552 -5.43 20.71 -5.43
C VAL A 552 -5.64 22.22 -5.37
N VAL A 553 -5.47 22.83 -4.19
CA VAL A 553 -5.55 24.28 -3.97
C VAL A 553 -4.14 24.85 -3.84
N HIS A 554 -3.79 25.82 -4.69
CA HIS A 554 -2.50 26.49 -4.73
C HIS A 554 -2.68 28.00 -4.88
N GLY A 555 -2.11 28.80 -3.97
CA GLY A 555 -2.32 30.25 -3.97
C GLY A 555 -3.82 30.61 -3.93
N ASN A 556 -4.27 31.38 -4.93
CA ASN A 556 -5.69 31.72 -5.14
C ASN A 556 -6.36 30.89 -6.26
N ARG A 557 -5.89 29.67 -6.50
CA ARG A 557 -6.40 28.75 -7.53
C ARG A 557 -6.76 27.40 -6.91
N ALA A 558 -7.88 26.83 -7.34
CA ALA A 558 -8.23 25.43 -7.08
C ALA A 558 -8.31 24.69 -8.42
N TYR A 559 -7.49 23.66 -8.60
CA TYR A 559 -7.42 22.81 -9.77
C TYR A 559 -8.13 21.48 -9.49
N LEU A 560 -9.05 21.11 -10.36
CA LEU A 560 -10.03 20.05 -10.12
C LEU A 560 -10.00 19.09 -11.32
N ALA A 561 -9.44 17.90 -11.15
CA ALA A 561 -9.19 16.94 -12.22
C ALA A 561 -10.13 15.74 -12.16
N SER A 562 -10.69 15.33 -13.29
CA SER A 562 -11.72 14.27 -13.39
C SER A 562 -11.52 13.42 -14.64
N THR A 563 -11.61 12.08 -14.55
CA THR A 563 -11.44 11.18 -15.70
C THR A 563 -12.73 10.57 -16.27
N ASP A 564 -12.69 10.35 -17.58
CA ASP A 564 -13.57 9.44 -18.32
C ASP A 564 -12.85 8.11 -18.59
N ASN A 565 -13.16 7.08 -17.82
CA ASN A 565 -12.54 5.76 -17.94
C ASN A 565 -12.91 5.02 -19.24
N GLU A 566 -13.97 5.39 -19.96
CA GLU A 566 -14.27 4.75 -21.26
C GLU A 566 -13.33 5.23 -22.37
N THR A 567 -12.74 6.42 -22.23
CA THR A 567 -11.83 7.02 -23.22
C THR A 567 -10.40 7.24 -22.72
N GLY A 568 -10.14 7.07 -21.43
CA GLY A 568 -8.85 7.37 -20.79
C GLY A 568 -8.55 8.87 -20.67
N ARG A 569 -9.52 9.72 -20.99
CA ARG A 569 -9.33 11.18 -21.04
C ARG A 569 -9.43 11.76 -19.64
N ILE A 570 -8.55 12.72 -19.36
CA ILE A 570 -8.61 13.58 -18.17
C ILE A 570 -9.03 14.99 -18.57
N GLY A 571 -9.84 15.63 -17.74
CA GLY A 571 -10.19 17.03 -17.86
C GLY A 571 -9.94 17.76 -16.54
N VAL A 572 -9.53 19.01 -16.62
CA VAL A 572 -9.23 19.87 -15.46
C VAL A 572 -10.05 21.15 -15.52
N VAL A 573 -10.59 21.58 -14.37
CA VAL A 573 -11.17 22.92 -14.16
C VAL A 573 -10.27 23.68 -13.20
N ALA A 574 -10.00 24.96 -13.48
CA ALA A 574 -9.40 25.88 -12.53
C ALA A 574 -10.43 26.89 -12.05
N ILE A 575 -10.56 27.04 -10.73
CA ILE A 575 -11.38 28.05 -10.07
C ILE A 575 -10.48 29.14 -9.49
N ASP A 576 -10.88 30.39 -9.68
CA ASP A 576 -10.36 31.54 -8.95
C ASP A 576 -11.04 31.60 -7.57
N THR A 577 -10.28 31.41 -6.49
CA THR A 577 -10.84 31.34 -5.12
C THR A 577 -11.15 32.71 -4.53
N ASP A 578 -10.61 33.79 -5.10
CA ASP A 578 -10.94 35.14 -4.64
C ASP A 578 -12.31 35.57 -5.20
N ALA A 579 -12.63 35.12 -6.42
CA ALA A 579 -13.88 35.40 -7.13
C ALA A 579 -14.97 34.32 -6.99
N ASP A 580 -14.63 33.12 -6.51
CA ASP A 580 -15.49 31.92 -6.52
C ASP A 580 -16.04 31.58 -7.92
N GLN A 581 -15.21 31.72 -8.98
CA GLN A 581 -15.62 31.52 -10.38
C GLN A 581 -14.59 30.71 -11.20
N PRO A 582 -15.02 29.94 -12.22
CA PRO A 582 -14.09 29.28 -13.14
C PRO A 582 -13.18 30.28 -13.87
N ALA A 583 -11.88 30.10 -13.69
CA ALA A 583 -10.84 30.81 -14.45
C ALA A 583 -10.67 30.18 -15.84
N TRP A 584 -10.59 28.85 -15.90
CA TRP A 584 -10.54 28.08 -17.15
C TRP A 584 -11.06 26.64 -16.97
N SER A 585 -11.35 25.97 -18.08
CA SER A 585 -11.68 24.55 -18.12
C SER A 585 -11.10 23.92 -19.37
N ASN A 586 -10.33 22.85 -19.20
CA ASN A 586 -9.78 22.05 -20.28
C ASN A 586 -10.34 20.60 -20.17
N PRO A 587 -11.33 20.21 -20.98
CA PRO A 587 -11.90 18.86 -20.98
C PRO A 587 -11.09 17.85 -21.79
N ASP A 588 -9.92 18.23 -22.33
CA ASP A 588 -9.03 17.40 -23.16
C ASP A 588 -7.57 17.57 -22.67
N ALA A 589 -7.38 17.52 -21.35
CA ALA A 589 -6.13 17.82 -20.67
C ALA A 589 -5.07 16.70 -20.81
N GLY A 590 -5.46 15.51 -21.26
CA GLY A 590 -4.58 14.37 -21.50
C GLY A 590 -5.36 13.11 -21.89
N THR A 591 -4.65 12.05 -22.28
CA THR A 591 -5.24 10.71 -22.47
C THR A 591 -4.25 9.62 -22.07
N ALA A 592 -4.64 8.74 -21.13
CA ALA A 592 -3.88 7.59 -20.64
C ALA A 592 -4.87 6.54 -20.08
N LYS A 593 -4.46 5.28 -19.84
CA LYS A 593 -5.41 4.23 -19.38
C LYS A 593 -5.99 4.49 -18.00
N ALA A 594 -5.19 5.02 -17.08
CA ALA A 594 -5.59 5.46 -15.75
C ALA A 594 -4.73 6.66 -15.34
N TRP A 595 -5.25 7.49 -14.43
CA TRP A 595 -4.55 8.65 -13.88
C TRP A 595 -4.36 8.47 -12.38
N ASP A 596 -3.25 8.96 -11.86
CA ASP A 596 -2.83 8.71 -10.47
C ASP A 596 -2.65 10.01 -9.66
N THR A 597 -2.01 11.03 -10.25
CA THR A 597 -1.55 12.21 -9.50
C THR A 597 -1.81 13.52 -10.25
N LEU A 598 -2.34 14.50 -9.52
CA LEU A 598 -2.46 15.91 -9.86
C LEU A 598 -1.49 16.72 -8.97
N ILE A 599 -0.71 17.65 -9.55
CA ILE A 599 0.16 18.56 -8.79
C ILE A 599 -0.01 19.99 -9.33
N ALA A 600 -0.25 20.94 -8.43
CA ALA A 600 -0.17 22.36 -8.75
C ALA A 600 1.24 22.90 -8.45
N LEU A 601 1.77 23.67 -9.38
CA LEU A 601 3.09 24.33 -9.36
C LEU A 601 2.86 25.83 -9.62
N PRO A 602 3.80 26.74 -9.26
CA PRO A 602 3.56 28.18 -9.35
C PRO A 602 3.12 28.70 -10.73
N GLU A 603 3.66 28.13 -11.81
CA GLU A 603 3.37 28.53 -13.20
C GLU A 603 2.66 27.41 -14.01
N ALA A 604 2.45 26.23 -13.43
CA ALA A 604 1.95 25.05 -14.17
C ALA A 604 1.10 24.09 -13.32
N VAL A 605 0.40 23.17 -13.99
CA VAL A 605 -0.29 22.03 -13.37
C VAL A 605 0.23 20.76 -14.03
N ALA A 606 0.81 19.85 -13.24
CA ALA A 606 1.25 18.55 -13.71
C ALA A 606 0.16 17.50 -13.51
N LEU A 607 -0.03 16.67 -14.53
CA LEU A 607 -0.87 15.48 -14.52
C LEU A 607 0.02 14.27 -14.81
N ILE A 608 -0.05 13.24 -13.97
CA ILE A 608 0.75 12.02 -14.09
C ILE A 608 -0.20 10.82 -14.20
N SER A 609 -0.01 10.02 -15.24
CA SER A 609 -0.77 8.78 -15.42
C SER A 609 -0.22 7.65 -14.53
N ASP A 610 -1.06 6.66 -14.23
CA ASP A 610 -0.58 5.36 -13.75
C ASP A 610 0.24 4.67 -14.86
N GLY A 611 1.03 3.65 -14.50
CA GLY A 611 1.80 2.84 -15.43
C GLY A 611 0.90 1.99 -16.33
N ASP A 612 1.01 2.14 -17.66
CA ASP A 612 0.36 1.23 -18.60
C ASP A 612 1.16 -0.08 -18.71
N TYR A 613 0.77 -1.06 -17.90
CA TYR A 613 1.30 -2.42 -17.87
C TYR A 613 1.32 -3.17 -19.23
N GLU A 614 0.66 -2.67 -20.29
CA GLU A 614 0.76 -3.27 -21.64
C GLU A 614 1.81 -2.59 -22.53
N SER A 615 2.27 -1.37 -22.21
CA SER A 615 3.32 -0.66 -22.95
C SER A 615 4.60 -0.39 -22.16
N GLY A 616 4.58 -0.50 -20.82
CA GLY A 616 5.70 -0.16 -19.95
C GLY A 616 5.94 1.34 -19.87
N THR A 617 4.86 2.14 -19.88
CA THR A 617 4.97 3.60 -19.99
C THR A 617 3.89 4.34 -19.20
N ARG A 618 4.19 5.57 -18.77
CA ARG A 618 3.20 6.54 -18.27
C ARG A 618 3.34 7.91 -18.93
N GLU A 619 2.29 8.71 -18.88
CA GLU A 619 2.26 10.07 -19.44
C GLU A 619 2.42 11.13 -18.34
N LEU A 620 3.34 12.08 -18.56
CA LEU A 620 3.44 13.33 -17.83
C LEU A 620 2.95 14.48 -18.74
N VAL A 621 1.93 15.21 -18.31
CA VAL A 621 1.42 16.40 -19.03
C VAL A 621 1.54 17.63 -18.14
N LEU A 622 2.10 18.72 -18.68
CA LEU A 622 2.16 20.03 -18.02
C LEU A 622 1.18 20.98 -18.70
N LEU A 623 0.26 21.56 -17.93
CA LEU A 623 -0.64 22.62 -18.34
C LEU A 623 -0.19 23.97 -17.78
N ALA A 624 -0.44 25.07 -18.47
CA ALA A 624 -0.23 26.42 -17.96
C ALA A 624 -1.22 26.73 -16.82
N ALA A 625 -0.73 27.19 -15.67
CA ALA A 625 -1.57 27.45 -14.48
C ALA A 625 -2.65 28.52 -14.71
N ASP A 626 -2.40 29.47 -15.62
CA ASP A 626 -3.24 30.64 -15.90
C ASP A 626 -4.35 30.38 -16.95
N THR A 627 -4.16 29.41 -17.84
CA THR A 627 -4.97 29.21 -19.06
C THR A 627 -5.34 27.76 -19.36
N GLY A 628 -4.72 26.78 -18.70
CA GLY A 628 -5.01 25.35 -18.87
C GLY A 628 -4.57 24.73 -20.19
N GLN A 629 -3.77 25.45 -20.99
CA GLN A 629 -3.23 24.95 -22.25
C GLN A 629 -2.05 24.00 -21.99
N GLU A 630 -1.92 22.94 -22.78
CA GLU A 630 -0.74 22.07 -22.77
C GLU A 630 0.53 22.90 -23.09
N LEU A 631 1.43 23.00 -22.12
CA LEU A 631 2.78 23.55 -22.29
C LEU A 631 3.63 22.54 -23.06
N TRP A 632 3.62 21.31 -22.57
CA TRP A 632 4.25 20.13 -23.16
C TRP A 632 3.71 18.87 -22.49
N LYS A 633 3.99 17.71 -23.11
CA LYS A 633 3.84 16.39 -22.50
C LYS A 633 4.98 15.47 -22.88
N ARG A 634 5.17 14.41 -22.10
CA ARG A 634 6.22 13.42 -22.28
C ARG A 634 5.76 12.04 -21.81
N THR A 635 5.84 11.07 -22.70
CA THR A 635 5.83 9.63 -22.35
C THR A 635 7.11 9.28 -21.61
N LEU A 636 6.98 8.52 -20.54
CA LEU A 636 8.03 8.07 -19.61
C LEU A 636 7.95 6.56 -19.45
N GLY A 637 8.99 5.92 -18.90
CA GLY A 637 8.89 4.57 -18.37
C GLY A 637 7.86 4.49 -17.25
N ASP A 638 7.23 3.33 -17.03
CA ASP A 638 6.37 3.14 -15.86
C ASP A 638 7.18 3.08 -14.54
N ASP A 639 8.46 2.70 -14.60
CA ASP A 639 9.43 2.70 -13.48
C ASP A 639 10.30 3.98 -13.35
N ASP A 640 10.15 4.95 -14.28
CA ASP A 640 10.73 6.29 -14.13
C ASP A 640 10.25 6.96 -12.84
N ASP A 641 10.98 7.96 -12.34
CA ASP A 641 10.53 8.79 -11.23
C ASP A 641 10.61 10.28 -11.56
N ILE A 642 9.65 11.05 -11.04
CA ILE A 642 9.44 12.47 -11.35
C ILE A 642 9.44 13.28 -10.06
N TRP A 643 10.28 14.31 -10.01
CA TRP A 643 10.29 15.31 -8.95
C TRP A 643 10.23 16.72 -9.54
N PHE A 644 9.84 17.71 -8.73
CA PHE A 644 9.84 19.11 -9.11
C PHE A 644 10.64 19.90 -8.08
N GLN A 645 11.59 20.74 -8.54
CA GLN A 645 12.38 21.63 -7.70
C GLN A 645 12.52 22.97 -8.45
N GLY A 646 11.99 24.05 -7.87
CA GLY A 646 11.89 25.35 -8.53
C GLY A 646 11.20 25.27 -9.90
N ASP A 647 11.86 25.78 -10.93
CA ASP A 647 11.41 25.78 -12.34
C ASP A 647 11.85 24.53 -13.13
N ARG A 648 12.15 23.42 -12.44
CA ARG A 648 12.66 22.17 -13.04
C ARG A 648 11.79 20.96 -12.75
N ALA A 649 11.44 20.24 -13.82
CA ALA A 649 10.95 18.87 -13.73
C ALA A 649 12.16 17.92 -13.85
N LEU A 650 12.38 17.13 -12.81
CA LEU A 650 13.51 16.21 -12.65
C LEU A 650 13.04 14.80 -12.93
N ILE A 651 13.69 14.09 -13.86
CA ILE A 651 13.26 12.75 -14.28
C ILE A 651 14.43 11.77 -14.17
N ALA A 652 14.30 10.77 -13.28
CA ALA A 652 15.20 9.63 -13.25
C ALA A 652 14.77 8.62 -14.32
N ASP A 653 15.31 8.78 -15.52
CA ASP A 653 15.10 7.93 -16.68
C ASP A 653 15.82 6.59 -16.43
N ARG A 654 15.04 5.54 -16.08
CA ARG A 654 15.58 4.24 -15.65
C ARG A 654 16.15 3.44 -16.82
N GLU A 655 15.45 3.46 -17.97
CA GLU A 655 15.87 2.75 -19.19
C GLU A 655 17.27 3.23 -19.64
N ASN A 656 17.48 4.55 -19.69
CA ASN A 656 18.71 5.16 -20.19
C ASN A 656 19.72 5.51 -19.07
N LYS A 657 19.37 5.22 -17.81
CA LYS A 657 20.19 5.42 -16.60
C LYS A 657 20.76 6.84 -16.45
N GLN A 658 19.90 7.83 -16.65
CA GLN A 658 20.25 9.25 -16.63
C GLN A 658 19.27 10.07 -15.79
N LEU A 659 19.76 11.08 -15.07
CA LEU A 659 18.90 12.09 -14.46
C LEU A 659 18.78 13.27 -15.42
N LEU A 660 17.56 13.63 -15.79
CA LEU A 660 17.25 14.74 -16.69
C LEU A 660 16.68 15.93 -15.90
N GLY A 661 17.13 17.14 -16.23
CA GLY A 661 16.50 18.38 -15.80
C GLY A 661 15.80 19.06 -16.97
N LEU A 662 14.46 19.08 -16.94
CA LEU A 662 13.63 19.75 -17.94
C LEU A 662 13.09 21.08 -17.38
N ASP A 663 12.92 22.08 -18.24
CA ASP A 663 12.21 23.31 -17.87
C ASP A 663 10.69 23.07 -17.80
N ILE A 664 10.05 23.52 -16.72
CA ILE A 664 8.61 23.30 -16.50
C ILE A 664 7.74 24.02 -17.55
N THR A 665 8.22 25.12 -18.15
CA THR A 665 7.44 25.94 -19.08
C THR A 665 7.50 25.48 -20.54
N ASP A 666 8.61 24.86 -20.97
CA ASP A 666 8.80 24.46 -22.38
C ASP A 666 9.31 23.04 -22.62
N GLY A 667 9.55 22.27 -21.55
CA GLY A 667 9.92 20.85 -21.60
C GLY A 667 11.33 20.57 -22.12
N ARG A 668 12.15 21.60 -22.38
CA ARG A 668 13.51 21.42 -22.90
C ARG A 668 14.44 20.87 -21.84
N GLU A 669 15.22 19.86 -22.22
CA GLU A 669 16.40 19.40 -21.48
C GLU A 669 17.38 20.56 -21.30
N GLN A 670 17.47 21.10 -20.08
CA GLN A 670 18.45 22.11 -19.69
C GLN A 670 19.80 21.45 -19.40
N TRP A 671 19.75 20.26 -18.79
CA TRP A 671 20.90 19.44 -18.47
C TRP A 671 20.51 17.95 -18.37
N LYS A 672 21.51 17.09 -18.46
CA LYS A 672 21.42 15.69 -18.04
C LYS A 672 22.69 15.24 -17.33
N GLN A 673 22.52 14.40 -16.33
CA GLN A 673 23.58 13.73 -15.60
C GLN A 673 23.55 12.24 -15.96
N PRO A 674 24.55 11.70 -16.69
CA PRO A 674 24.65 10.27 -16.96
C PRO A 674 25.03 9.50 -15.69
N ASP A 675 25.01 8.18 -15.78
CA ASP A 675 25.46 7.26 -14.76
C ASP A 675 24.68 7.40 -13.43
N LEU A 676 23.36 7.19 -13.54
CA LEU A 676 22.54 6.69 -12.42
C LEU A 676 23.07 5.30 -12.02
N GLU A 677 24.04 5.29 -11.11
CA GLU A 677 24.63 4.08 -10.55
C GLU A 677 23.71 3.47 -9.47
N GLY A 678 23.77 2.14 -9.34
CA GLY A 678 22.95 1.36 -8.43
C GLY A 678 21.55 0.99 -8.96
N PRO A 679 20.89 -0.02 -8.36
CA PRO A 679 19.48 -0.27 -8.58
C PRO A 679 18.64 0.79 -7.84
N GLN A 680 17.62 1.34 -8.51
CA GLN A 680 16.59 2.21 -7.94
C GLN A 680 17.08 3.41 -7.09
N PRO A 681 18.02 4.27 -7.57
CA PRO A 681 18.35 5.50 -6.84
C PRO A 681 17.12 6.42 -6.66
N GLU A 682 17.00 7.02 -5.48
CA GLU A 682 15.92 7.93 -5.07
C GLU A 682 16.41 9.38 -5.00
N LEU A 683 15.52 10.36 -5.19
CA LEU A 683 15.81 11.79 -5.00
C LEU A 683 14.99 12.40 -3.86
N PHE A 684 15.65 13.26 -3.08
CA PHE A 684 15.07 14.04 -2.00
C PHE A 684 15.30 15.53 -2.29
N GLY A 685 14.22 16.32 -2.38
CA GLY A 685 14.32 17.77 -2.44
C GLY A 685 14.91 18.31 -1.13
N VAL A 686 15.84 19.26 -1.21
CA VAL A 686 16.31 19.96 0.01
C VAL A 686 15.27 20.99 0.38
N THR A 687 14.70 20.86 1.59
CA THR A 687 13.65 21.76 2.08
C THR A 687 14.20 22.83 3.02
N THR A 688 13.54 23.98 3.09
CA THR A 688 13.75 25.01 4.10
C THR A 688 12.52 25.14 5.01
N PRO A 689 12.55 25.97 6.06
CA PRO A 689 11.34 26.23 6.87
C PRO A 689 10.21 26.89 6.05
N ALA A 690 10.52 27.60 4.96
CA ALA A 690 9.51 28.27 4.13
C ALA A 690 8.60 27.26 3.40
N ASP A 691 9.18 26.19 2.83
CA ASP A 691 8.44 25.05 2.24
C ASP A 691 7.42 24.42 3.18
N LEU A 692 7.69 24.55 4.49
CA LEU A 692 6.93 23.93 5.56
C LEU A 692 5.97 24.90 6.26
N SER A 693 5.85 26.14 5.78
CA SER A 693 4.87 27.13 6.27
C SER A 693 3.54 27.15 5.51
N GLY A 694 3.46 26.50 4.34
CA GLY A 694 2.22 26.37 3.55
C GLY A 694 1.30 25.23 4.02
N PRO A 695 0.14 25.01 3.39
CA PRO A 695 -0.78 23.94 3.77
C PRO A 695 -0.18 22.54 3.54
N ALA A 696 -0.49 21.57 4.42
CA ALA A 696 0.00 20.19 4.33
C ALA A 696 -1.07 19.16 4.67
N GLY A 697 -1.04 18.03 3.95
CA GLY A 697 -1.96 16.90 4.11
C GLY A 697 -1.75 16.12 5.40
N ALA A 698 -2.56 15.07 5.61
CA ALA A 698 -2.58 14.26 6.83
C ALA A 698 -1.24 13.53 7.16
N THR A 699 -0.33 13.43 6.20
CA THR A 699 1.03 12.86 6.38
C THR A 699 2.11 13.91 6.67
N GLY A 700 1.77 15.21 6.62
CA GLY A 700 2.73 16.32 6.74
C GLY A 700 3.39 16.74 5.43
N ARG A 701 3.20 16.01 4.33
CA ARG A 701 3.61 16.42 2.98
C ARG A 701 2.87 17.72 2.60
N PRO A 702 3.57 18.80 2.19
CA PRO A 702 2.91 20.02 1.72
C PRO A 702 2.02 19.75 0.50
N LEU A 703 0.86 20.40 0.46
CA LEU A 703 -0.06 20.37 -0.69
C LEU A 703 0.36 21.34 -1.81
N SER A 704 1.32 22.21 -1.50
CA SER A 704 1.87 23.24 -2.40
C SER A 704 3.24 23.71 -1.89
N PRO A 705 4.30 22.91 -2.05
CA PRO A 705 5.66 23.30 -1.64
C PRO A 705 6.29 24.25 -2.66
N ASP A 706 6.99 25.29 -2.19
CA ASP A 706 7.63 26.33 -3.02
C ASP A 706 9.15 26.11 -3.07
N LEU A 707 9.55 24.95 -3.62
CA LEU A 707 10.91 24.37 -3.61
C LEU A 707 11.93 25.13 -4.48
N GLY A 708 11.84 26.46 -4.54
CA GLY A 708 12.66 27.35 -5.37
C GLY A 708 13.77 28.10 -4.62
N ASP A 709 13.81 28.08 -3.28
CA ASP A 709 14.76 28.86 -2.49
C ASP A 709 16.09 28.12 -2.23
N ASP A 710 16.07 26.80 -2.01
CA ASP A 710 17.24 25.92 -2.12
C ASP A 710 17.18 25.09 -3.42
N PRO A 711 18.05 25.33 -4.41
CA PRO A 711 18.04 24.61 -5.68
C PRO A 711 18.69 23.22 -5.60
N ARG A 712 18.99 22.71 -4.40
CA ARG A 712 19.66 21.43 -4.21
C ARG A 712 18.67 20.27 -4.10
N ILE A 713 19.08 19.13 -4.65
CA ILE A 713 18.48 17.82 -4.41
C ILE A 713 19.56 16.87 -3.89
N VAL A 714 19.15 15.82 -3.18
CA VAL A 714 20.01 14.71 -2.77
C VAL A 714 19.57 13.45 -3.50
N GLN A 715 20.45 12.88 -4.33
CA GLN A 715 20.31 11.53 -4.84
C GLN A 715 20.91 10.54 -3.84
N ILE A 716 20.17 9.49 -3.48
CA ILE A 716 20.68 8.33 -2.73
C ILE A 716 20.66 7.10 -3.66
N GLY A 717 21.77 6.37 -3.73
CA GLY A 717 21.88 5.10 -4.44
C GLY A 717 23.25 4.85 -5.07
N GLY A 718 23.55 3.57 -5.32
CA GLY A 718 24.82 3.10 -5.88
C GLY A 718 24.94 1.58 -5.75
N GLU A 719 26.12 1.05 -6.07
CA GLU A 719 26.57 -0.26 -5.51
C GLU A 719 27.27 -0.07 -4.15
N ASP A 720 27.38 1.18 -3.68
CA ASP A 720 28.23 1.63 -2.57
C ASP A 720 27.56 2.68 -1.65
N ASP A 721 26.22 2.66 -1.55
CA ASP A 721 25.42 3.54 -0.67
C ASP A 721 25.73 5.05 -0.82
N THR A 722 26.01 5.47 -2.06
CA THR A 722 26.41 6.84 -2.38
C THR A 722 25.27 7.84 -2.24
N ALA A 723 25.55 8.93 -1.52
CA ALA A 723 24.76 10.16 -1.58
C ALA A 723 25.43 11.19 -2.51
N ARG A 724 24.63 11.89 -3.32
CA ARG A 724 25.08 12.98 -4.22
C ARG A 724 24.19 14.20 -4.02
N VAL A 725 24.79 15.34 -3.70
CA VAL A 725 24.07 16.63 -3.67
C VAL A 725 24.22 17.26 -5.05
N ILE A 726 23.11 17.48 -5.74
CA ILE A 726 23.06 17.98 -7.12
C ILE A 726 22.34 19.32 -7.13
N ASP A 727 22.87 20.28 -7.88
CA ASP A 727 22.19 21.53 -8.21
C ASP A 727 21.14 21.28 -9.30
N ALA A 728 19.85 21.34 -8.96
CA ALA A 728 18.74 21.03 -9.86
C ALA A 728 18.64 22.00 -11.05
N ASN A 729 19.22 23.19 -10.94
CA ASN A 729 19.23 24.18 -12.02
C ASN A 729 20.27 23.88 -13.10
N THR A 730 21.39 23.26 -12.75
CA THR A 730 22.55 23.06 -13.64
C THR A 730 22.97 21.61 -13.83
N GLY A 731 22.35 20.66 -13.12
CA GLY A 731 22.71 19.24 -13.11
C GLY A 731 24.03 18.94 -12.40
N LYS A 732 24.65 19.96 -11.80
CA LYS A 732 26.00 19.87 -11.30
C LYS A 732 26.02 19.18 -9.93
N ILE A 733 26.70 18.04 -9.84
CA ILE A 733 27.10 17.44 -8.57
C ILE A 733 27.96 18.46 -7.79
N LEU A 734 27.45 18.89 -6.64
CA LEU A 734 28.11 19.81 -5.70
C LEU A 734 28.99 19.03 -4.71
N ALA A 735 28.46 17.91 -4.21
CA ALA A 735 29.14 16.97 -3.32
C ALA A 735 28.70 15.54 -3.64
N ALA A 736 29.57 14.57 -3.43
CA ALA A 736 29.24 13.14 -3.54
C ALA A 736 30.10 12.32 -2.56
N ARG A 737 29.52 11.28 -1.96
CA ARG A 737 30.20 10.44 -0.98
C ARG A 737 29.55 9.04 -0.86
N PRO A 738 30.35 7.95 -0.91
CA PRO A 738 29.89 6.57 -0.64
C PRO A 738 29.73 6.29 0.86
N ASP A 739 29.12 5.14 1.18
CA ASP A 739 28.85 4.68 2.56
C ASP A 739 27.98 5.68 3.37
N VAL A 740 27.02 6.37 2.73
CA VAL A 740 26.17 7.40 3.37
C VAL A 740 24.78 6.87 3.70
N ALA A 741 24.02 6.46 2.68
CA ALA A 741 22.65 5.96 2.83
C ALA A 741 22.30 4.93 1.75
N ASP A 742 21.47 3.96 2.13
CA ASP A 742 20.87 2.97 1.25
C ASP A 742 19.38 3.27 1.06
N THR A 743 18.74 2.69 0.04
CA THR A 743 17.33 2.98 -0.30
C THR A 743 16.30 2.32 0.64
N SER A 744 16.74 1.70 1.74
CA SER A 744 15.84 1.27 2.84
C SER A 744 15.92 2.18 4.07
N ASP A 745 16.80 3.17 4.05
CA ASP A 745 16.91 4.19 5.09
C ASP A 745 15.74 5.18 5.09
N ASP A 746 15.51 5.80 6.23
CA ASP A 746 14.54 6.90 6.38
C ASP A 746 15.33 8.20 6.41
N VAL A 747 15.16 9.01 5.36
CA VAL A 747 16.08 10.08 4.95
C VAL A 747 15.31 11.38 4.73
N ILE A 748 15.83 12.48 5.28
CA ILE A 748 15.37 13.83 4.96
C ILE A 748 16.54 14.74 4.60
N ALA A 749 16.29 15.71 3.71
CA ALA A 749 17.20 16.81 3.44
C ALA A 749 16.52 18.14 3.80
N HIS A 750 17.06 18.83 4.81
CA HIS A 750 16.44 20.03 5.38
C HIS A 750 17.49 21.02 5.89
N ASN A 751 17.27 22.32 5.64
CA ASN A 751 18.08 23.45 6.11
C ASN A 751 19.60 23.18 6.03
N GLY A 752 20.07 22.80 4.84
CA GLY A 752 21.50 22.57 4.58
C GLY A 752 22.09 21.26 5.12
N ARG A 753 21.31 20.38 5.76
CA ARG A 753 21.78 19.06 6.25
C ARG A 753 20.96 17.88 5.69
N LEU A 754 21.65 16.77 5.48
CA LEU A 754 21.08 15.46 5.20
C LEU A 754 21.00 14.71 6.54
N VAL A 755 19.82 14.24 6.95
CA VAL A 755 19.64 13.45 8.17
C VAL A 755 19.09 12.08 7.80
N ILE A 756 19.71 11.03 8.34
CA ILE A 756 19.46 9.63 8.00
C ILE A 756 19.24 8.83 9.28
N ARG A 757 18.15 8.05 9.32
CA ARG A 757 17.94 6.96 10.26
C ARG A 757 18.25 5.64 9.55
N LYS A 758 19.39 5.03 9.88
CA LYS A 758 19.85 3.80 9.22
C LYS A 758 18.87 2.63 9.46
N ALA A 759 18.49 1.92 8.39
CA ALA A 759 17.64 0.72 8.47
C ALA A 759 18.25 -0.36 9.38
N GLY A 760 19.58 -0.55 9.28
CA GLY A 760 20.35 -1.48 10.13
C GLY A 760 20.67 -0.99 11.55
N ASP A 761 20.53 0.31 11.84
CA ASP A 761 20.80 0.90 13.17
C ASP A 761 19.69 1.87 13.60
N THR A 762 18.48 1.32 13.64
CA THR A 762 17.23 2.06 13.88
C THR A 762 17.16 2.89 15.18
N ASN A 763 18.12 2.79 16.10
CA ASN A 763 18.16 3.57 17.34
C ASN A 763 18.95 4.90 17.23
N ARG A 764 19.45 5.27 16.05
CA ARG A 764 20.27 6.49 15.83
C ARG A 764 19.78 7.37 14.69
N LEU A 765 20.15 8.65 14.78
CA LEU A 765 20.13 9.59 13.65
C LEU A 765 21.56 10.05 13.37
N VAL A 766 21.95 10.01 12.10
CA VAL A 766 23.24 10.52 11.59
C VAL A 766 22.96 11.70 10.66
N ALA A 767 23.71 12.79 10.80
CA ALA A 767 23.62 13.97 9.95
C ALA A 767 24.91 14.24 9.19
N TYR A 768 24.78 14.84 8.01
CA TYR A 768 25.86 15.29 7.13
C TYR A 768 25.59 16.73 6.65
N GLY A 769 26.63 17.53 6.42
CA GLY A 769 26.46 18.86 5.80
C GLY A 769 26.38 18.78 4.26
N LEU A 770 25.34 19.34 3.64
CA LEU A 770 25.10 19.18 2.19
C LEU A 770 26.19 19.81 1.30
N ASP A 771 26.92 20.81 1.79
CA ASP A 771 27.96 21.50 1.02
C ASP A 771 29.14 20.59 0.60
N LYS A 772 29.31 19.42 1.26
CA LYS A 772 30.44 18.51 1.07
C LYS A 772 30.17 17.04 1.40
N LEU A 773 29.12 16.73 2.16
CA LEU A 773 28.88 15.45 2.84
C LEU A 773 30.03 15.05 3.80
N ASP A 774 30.80 16.00 4.33
CA ASP A 774 31.73 15.77 5.44
C ASP A 774 31.04 15.86 6.82
N GLY A 775 31.70 15.34 7.85
CA GLY A 775 31.15 15.28 9.22
C GLY A 775 29.94 14.36 9.36
N ALA A 776 30.16 13.05 9.54
CA ALA A 776 29.10 12.10 9.89
C ALA A 776 28.78 12.24 11.40
N ASP A 777 27.93 13.20 11.73
CA ASP A 777 27.60 13.55 13.10
C ASP A 777 26.47 12.63 13.61
N ILE A 778 26.72 11.81 14.64
CA ILE A 778 25.64 11.12 15.35
C ILE A 778 24.90 12.16 16.20
N ILE A 779 23.92 12.83 15.60
CA ILE A 779 23.12 13.88 16.27
C ILE A 779 22.15 13.30 17.30
N TYR A 780 21.83 12.00 17.22
CA TYR A 780 21.00 11.33 18.20
C TYR A 780 21.30 9.83 18.34
N THR A 781 21.10 9.31 19.55
CA THR A 781 21.09 7.88 19.85
C THR A 781 20.12 7.65 21.00
N SER A 782 19.23 6.66 20.85
CA SER A 782 18.28 6.32 21.91
C SER A 782 18.99 5.92 23.21
N PRO A 783 18.53 6.40 24.38
CA PRO A 783 19.04 5.90 25.67
C PRO A 783 18.72 4.42 25.91
N THR A 784 17.74 3.86 25.17
CA THR A 784 17.23 2.50 25.34
C THR A 784 17.55 1.68 24.08
N ARG A 785 18.41 0.66 24.20
CA ARG A 785 18.82 -0.18 23.04
C ARG A 785 17.70 -0.92 22.33
N GLU A 786 16.59 -1.15 23.03
CA GLU A 786 15.40 -1.83 22.51
C GLU A 786 14.45 -0.87 21.79
N ALA A 787 14.58 0.45 22.04
CA ALA A 787 13.80 1.46 21.38
C ALA A 787 14.36 1.76 19.98
N ARG A 788 13.45 1.85 19.02
CA ARG A 788 13.67 2.14 17.62
C ARG A 788 13.13 3.54 17.32
N LEU A 789 13.65 4.13 16.26
CA LEU A 789 13.13 5.32 15.63
C LEU A 789 12.33 4.95 14.39
N TRP A 790 11.28 5.71 14.10
CA TRP A 790 10.55 5.70 12.82
C TRP A 790 10.05 7.11 12.50
N ARG A 791 9.80 7.36 11.21
CA ARG A 791 9.20 8.59 10.66
C ARG A 791 10.04 9.81 10.99
N LEU A 792 11.07 10.04 10.18
CA LEU A 792 11.89 11.24 10.25
C LEU A 792 11.16 12.42 9.60
N SER A 793 11.14 13.60 10.25
CA SER A 793 10.49 14.81 9.71
C SER A 793 11.13 16.08 10.28
N PRO A 794 11.29 17.17 9.51
CA PRO A 794 11.63 18.49 10.06
C PRO A 794 10.57 18.96 11.08
N CYS A 795 10.97 19.76 12.08
CA CYS A 795 10.05 20.21 13.14
C CYS A 795 10.37 21.60 13.72
N GLY A 796 10.35 22.61 12.85
CA GLY A 796 10.73 23.99 13.13
C GLY A 796 12.08 24.36 12.52
N ASP A 797 12.48 25.64 12.63
CA ASP A 797 13.52 26.29 11.81
C ASP A 797 14.86 25.51 11.80
N ASP A 798 15.28 24.97 12.95
CA ASP A 798 16.59 24.33 13.18
C ASP A 798 16.47 22.90 13.79
N ARG A 799 15.34 22.19 13.58
CA ARG A 799 15.08 20.90 14.24
C ARG A 799 14.62 19.77 13.31
N VAL A 800 15.05 18.56 13.65
CA VAL A 800 14.50 17.29 13.14
C VAL A 800 13.84 16.53 14.27
N CYS A 801 12.71 15.90 13.96
CA CYS A 801 11.96 15.06 14.88
C CYS A 801 11.87 13.62 14.36
N ALA A 802 11.78 12.69 15.30
CA ALA A 802 11.48 11.29 15.06
C ALA A 802 10.59 10.75 16.18
N LEU A 803 9.81 9.70 15.90
CA LEU A 803 9.09 8.93 16.91
C LEU A 803 10.02 7.84 17.47
N GLU A 804 10.00 7.64 18.78
CA GLU A 804 10.85 6.70 19.52
C GLU A 804 10.02 5.77 20.40
N GLY A 805 10.30 4.46 20.36
CA GLY A 805 9.52 3.44 21.06
C GLY A 805 9.77 2.04 20.49
N THR A 806 8.83 1.12 20.62
CA THR A 806 8.97 -0.25 20.05
C THR A 806 8.61 -0.32 18.56
N GLY A 807 7.75 0.57 18.07
CA GLY A 807 7.38 0.75 16.67
C GLY A 807 6.06 1.54 16.49
N PRO A 808 5.55 1.66 15.25
CA PRO A 808 4.23 2.23 14.99
C PRO A 808 3.13 1.60 15.86
N GLY A 809 2.21 2.42 16.35
CA GLY A 809 1.14 1.96 17.25
C GLY A 809 1.55 1.70 18.71
N ASP A 810 2.76 2.05 19.15
CA ASP A 810 3.16 1.93 20.56
C ASP A 810 2.51 3.00 21.45
N GLU A 811 1.73 2.58 22.46
CA GLU A 811 1.09 3.44 23.47
C GLU A 811 2.08 4.16 24.41
N ASN A 812 3.38 3.90 24.28
CA ASN A 812 4.46 4.55 25.03
C ASN A 812 5.39 5.36 24.12
N ALA A 813 5.08 5.48 22.83
CA ALA A 813 5.89 6.21 21.86
C ALA A 813 6.13 7.67 22.30
N GLN A 814 7.35 8.15 22.05
CA GLN A 814 7.78 9.52 22.35
C GLN A 814 8.13 10.26 21.07
N LEU A 815 7.68 11.51 20.95
CA LEU A 815 8.22 12.42 19.94
C LEU A 815 9.52 13.02 20.51
N VAL A 816 10.61 12.85 19.77
CA VAL A 816 11.95 13.33 20.14
C VAL A 816 12.36 14.42 19.16
N ALA A 817 12.63 15.62 19.65
CA ALA A 817 13.12 16.74 18.85
C ALA A 817 14.63 16.94 19.06
N VAL A 818 15.39 17.10 17.97
CA VAL A 818 16.85 17.20 17.95
C VAL A 818 17.27 18.41 17.14
N THR A 819 18.18 19.23 17.68
CA THR A 819 18.72 20.41 17.00
C THR A 819 19.70 20.02 15.89
N ILE A 820 19.42 20.47 14.67
CA ILE A 820 20.20 20.21 13.45
C ILE A 820 21.62 20.81 13.52
N PRO A 821 21.86 22.00 14.12
CA PRO A 821 23.21 22.58 14.18
C PRO A 821 24.18 21.89 15.14
N ASP A 822 23.72 21.39 16.29
CA ASP A 822 24.60 20.93 17.39
C ASP A 822 24.21 19.60 18.07
N GLY A 823 23.22 18.88 17.53
CA GLY A 823 22.92 17.50 17.94
C GLY A 823 22.43 17.34 19.37
N ARG A 824 21.79 18.38 19.94
CA ARG A 824 21.18 18.30 21.27
C ARG A 824 19.72 17.90 21.14
N THR A 825 19.28 16.95 21.96
CA THR A 825 17.84 16.77 22.19
C THR A 825 17.28 18.07 22.74
N ALA A 826 16.40 18.73 22.00
CA ALA A 826 15.71 19.94 22.44
C ALA A 826 14.72 19.59 23.56
N TRP A 827 13.91 18.56 23.30
CA TRP A 827 12.92 18.02 24.22
C TRP A 827 12.50 16.61 23.81
N LYS A 828 11.74 15.95 24.70
CA LYS A 828 10.99 14.73 24.42
C LYS A 828 9.59 14.87 25.02
N THR A 829 8.59 14.35 24.33
CA THR A 829 7.20 14.35 24.81
C THR A 829 6.46 13.07 24.42
N ALA A 830 5.31 12.81 25.02
CA ALA A 830 4.52 11.61 24.72
C ALA A 830 3.75 11.78 23.40
N ALA A 831 3.94 10.85 22.47
CA ALA A 831 3.23 10.78 21.20
C ALA A 831 2.70 9.35 20.94
N PRO A 832 1.89 8.79 21.88
CA PRO A 832 1.43 7.41 21.82
C PRO A 832 0.65 7.13 20.53
N ARG A 833 0.83 5.92 20.00
CA ARG A 833 0.26 5.40 18.75
C ARG A 833 0.54 6.21 17.47
N SER A 834 1.26 7.32 17.53
CA SER A 834 1.48 8.21 16.36
C SER A 834 2.26 7.51 15.23
N ASP A 835 1.94 7.87 13.98
CA ASP A 835 2.65 7.43 12.77
C ASP A 835 2.96 8.57 11.78
N ALA A 836 2.46 9.78 12.03
CA ALA A 836 2.80 11.00 11.28
C ALA A 836 3.42 12.09 12.18
N ILE A 837 4.36 12.86 11.62
CA ILE A 837 4.96 14.06 12.23
C ILE A 837 4.78 15.24 11.27
N ILE A 838 3.87 16.15 11.60
CA ILE A 838 3.50 17.31 10.81
C ILE A 838 4.11 18.56 11.48
N PRO A 839 5.15 19.20 10.92
CA PRO A 839 5.62 20.50 11.41
C PRO A 839 4.53 21.55 11.26
N VAL A 840 4.28 22.37 12.27
CA VAL A 840 3.33 23.50 12.25
C VAL A 840 4.11 24.72 12.74
N GLY A 841 4.94 25.27 11.85
CA GLY A 841 6.01 26.20 12.20
C GLY A 841 6.94 25.61 13.27
N GLU A 842 7.08 26.33 14.37
CA GLU A 842 7.85 25.87 15.55
C GLU A 842 7.12 24.80 16.39
N ALA A 843 5.81 24.58 16.19
CA ALA A 843 5.05 23.53 16.85
C ALA A 843 5.07 22.22 16.02
N VAL A 844 4.61 21.13 16.64
CA VAL A 844 4.53 19.81 15.97
C VAL A 844 3.17 19.18 16.23
N LEU A 845 2.48 18.82 15.16
CA LEU A 845 1.26 18.02 15.18
C LEU A 845 1.64 16.56 14.89
N THR A 846 1.40 15.65 15.84
CA THR A 846 1.45 14.19 15.58
C THR A 846 0.05 13.65 15.38
N ALA A 847 -0.07 12.63 14.53
CA ALA A 847 -1.34 12.00 14.23
C ALA A 847 -1.20 10.47 14.07
N TYR A 848 -2.33 9.78 14.23
CA TYR A 848 -2.59 8.42 13.78
C TYR A 848 -4.09 8.26 13.51
N SER A 849 -4.48 8.12 12.23
CA SER A 849 -5.89 8.04 11.78
C SER A 849 -6.75 9.21 12.28
N ALA A 850 -7.43 9.06 13.42
CA ALA A 850 -8.20 10.12 14.10
C ALA A 850 -7.91 10.18 15.62
N ASP A 851 -6.66 9.93 16.03
CA ASP A 851 -6.08 10.45 17.26
C ASP A 851 -4.96 11.43 16.88
N ALA A 852 -5.02 12.67 17.38
CA ALA A 852 -4.05 13.72 17.05
C ALA A 852 -3.60 14.50 18.30
N ARG A 853 -2.36 15.00 18.29
CA ARG A 853 -1.72 15.74 19.41
C ARG A 853 -0.90 16.91 18.86
N LEU A 854 -0.96 18.05 19.52
CA LEU A 854 -0.27 19.28 19.14
C LEU A 854 0.66 19.72 20.27
N VAL A 855 1.93 19.86 19.94
CA VAL A 855 3.07 20.07 20.84
C VAL A 855 3.69 21.42 20.51
N ASP A 856 3.92 22.27 21.51
CA ASP A 856 4.59 23.57 21.33
C ASP A 856 6.12 23.44 21.16
N ALA A 857 6.78 24.55 20.84
CA ALA A 857 8.22 24.63 20.57
C ALA A 857 9.12 24.15 21.74
N ASP A 858 8.60 24.14 22.97
CA ASP A 858 9.28 23.66 24.18
C ASP A 858 8.99 22.16 24.46
N GLY A 859 8.24 21.48 23.60
CA GLY A 859 7.89 20.06 23.73
C GLY A 859 6.68 19.78 24.61
N LYS A 860 5.90 20.81 24.97
CA LYS A 860 4.72 20.66 25.83
C LYS A 860 3.46 20.49 24.97
N GLU A 861 2.65 19.49 25.30
CA GLU A 861 1.33 19.32 24.70
C GLU A 861 0.42 20.52 25.03
N ILE A 862 -0.12 21.14 23.98
CA ILE A 862 -1.10 22.24 24.06
C ILE A 862 -2.51 21.82 23.66
N TRP A 863 -2.66 20.72 22.91
CA TRP A 863 -3.93 20.08 22.58
C TRP A 863 -3.74 18.60 22.24
N SER A 864 -4.78 17.80 22.49
CA SER A 864 -4.93 16.47 21.89
C SER A 864 -6.42 16.14 21.74
N GLY A 865 -6.78 15.30 20.76
CA GLY A 865 -8.17 15.02 20.43
C GLY A 865 -8.37 13.76 19.59
N LYS A 866 -9.58 13.18 19.68
CA LYS A 866 -10.05 12.03 18.89
C LYS A 866 -10.64 12.47 17.56
N GLN A 867 -9.82 13.13 16.75
CA GLN A 867 -10.17 13.73 15.46
C GLN A 867 -8.91 13.83 14.60
N ALA A 868 -9.06 13.75 13.28
CA ALA A 868 -7.94 14.00 12.37
C ALA A 868 -7.63 15.50 12.35
N ALA A 869 -6.39 15.88 12.04
CA ALA A 869 -6.00 17.28 11.93
C ALA A 869 -4.94 17.50 10.86
N VAL A 870 -4.94 18.70 10.27
CA VAL A 870 -4.08 19.08 9.14
C VAL A 870 -3.65 20.54 9.23
N ARG A 871 -2.52 20.87 8.58
CA ARG A 871 -1.93 22.21 8.63
C ARG A 871 -2.52 23.13 7.57
N LEU A 872 -2.82 24.37 7.96
CA LEU A 872 -3.08 25.49 7.07
C LEU A 872 -1.82 26.33 6.86
N ASP A 873 -1.16 26.72 7.96
CA ASP A 873 0.12 27.43 7.97
C ASP A 873 0.90 27.18 9.28
N ASP A 874 1.97 27.95 9.54
CA ASP A 874 2.80 27.86 10.76
C ASP A 874 2.04 28.03 12.09
N ALA A 875 0.83 28.60 12.09
CA ALA A 875 0.09 28.90 13.32
C ALA A 875 -1.36 28.41 13.31
N ASN A 876 -1.86 27.83 12.22
CA ASN A 876 -3.27 27.47 12.06
C ASN A 876 -3.45 26.04 11.53
N ILE A 877 -4.42 25.32 12.10
CA ILE A 877 -4.81 23.95 11.73
C ILE A 877 -6.32 23.83 11.50
N LEU A 878 -6.72 22.82 10.73
CA LEU A 878 -8.10 22.30 10.71
C LEU A 878 -8.17 20.98 11.47
N GLU A 879 -9.27 20.79 12.20
CA GLU A 879 -9.67 19.57 12.90
C GLU A 879 -10.89 18.97 12.20
N LEU A 880 -10.81 17.70 11.77
CA LEU A 880 -11.88 16.94 11.13
C LEU A 880 -12.38 15.86 12.11
N SER A 881 -13.67 15.86 12.44
CA SER A 881 -14.27 14.97 13.44
C SER A 881 -14.31 13.47 13.06
N LYS A 882 -13.62 13.07 11.98
CA LYS A 882 -13.54 11.72 11.41
C LYS A 882 -12.18 11.56 10.71
N PRO A 883 -11.67 10.33 10.50
CA PRO A 883 -10.52 10.08 9.63
C PRO A 883 -10.79 10.50 8.18
N PHE A 884 -9.72 10.60 7.38
CA PHE A 884 -9.82 10.74 5.94
C PHE A 884 -10.34 9.43 5.29
N THR A 885 -11.24 9.56 4.32
CA THR A 885 -11.97 8.48 3.63
C THR A 885 -11.92 8.68 2.12
N GLY A 886 -11.64 7.62 1.36
CA GLY A 886 -11.73 7.61 -0.11
C GLY A 886 -13.15 7.51 -0.68
N TYR A 887 -14.15 8.00 0.07
CA TYR A 887 -15.56 7.96 -0.28
C TYR A 887 -16.31 9.12 0.41
N PRO A 888 -17.44 9.60 -0.16
CA PRO A 888 -18.26 10.66 0.42
C PRO A 888 -18.73 10.36 1.85
N ASP A 889 -18.47 11.30 2.77
CA ASP A 889 -18.97 11.27 4.15
C ASP A 889 -19.19 12.72 4.68
N ASP A 890 -19.79 12.82 5.87
CA ASP A 890 -20.10 14.07 6.57
C ASP A 890 -19.21 14.28 7.83
N PRO A 891 -17.94 14.73 7.73
CA PRO A 891 -17.17 15.16 8.90
C PRO A 891 -17.60 16.56 9.37
N ALA A 892 -17.51 16.84 10.68
CA ALA A 892 -17.56 18.21 11.19
C ALA A 892 -16.16 18.82 11.17
N LEU A 893 -16.05 20.07 10.73
CA LEU A 893 -14.80 20.83 10.63
C LEU A 893 -14.73 21.89 11.73
N ALA A 894 -13.55 22.02 12.35
CA ALA A 894 -13.21 23.09 13.27
C ALA A 894 -11.85 23.71 12.89
N GLY A 895 -11.69 25.01 13.11
CA GLY A 895 -10.43 25.73 12.90
C GLY A 895 -9.77 26.09 14.23
N ARG A 896 -8.43 26.04 14.30
CA ARG A 896 -7.67 26.43 15.49
C ARG A 896 -6.41 27.20 15.11
N HIS A 897 -6.18 28.31 15.82
CA HIS A 897 -4.88 28.96 15.95
C HIS A 897 -4.10 28.42 17.16
N LEU A 898 -2.77 28.32 17.09
CA LEU A 898 -1.92 27.77 18.16
C LEU A 898 -2.12 28.51 19.49
N GLY A 899 -2.62 27.78 20.50
CA GLY A 899 -2.88 28.28 21.84
C GLY A 899 -4.32 28.72 22.10
N ASP A 900 -5.15 28.83 21.07
CA ASP A 900 -6.57 29.19 21.18
C ASP A 900 -7.52 27.97 21.23
N ALA A 901 -8.78 28.22 21.57
CA ALA A 901 -9.87 27.25 21.52
C ALA A 901 -10.37 27.04 20.06
N PRO A 902 -10.90 25.85 19.71
CA PRO A 902 -11.33 25.58 18.34
C PRO A 902 -12.63 26.32 18.01
N VAL A 903 -12.66 26.98 16.86
CA VAL A 903 -13.86 27.57 16.27
C VAL A 903 -14.58 26.49 15.46
N GLN A 904 -15.82 26.19 15.81
CA GLN A 904 -16.63 25.19 15.11
C GLN A 904 -17.22 25.80 13.82
N LEU A 905 -16.90 25.22 12.66
CA LEU A 905 -17.21 25.80 11.35
C LEU A 905 -18.49 25.19 10.77
N GLY A 906 -18.67 23.87 10.91
CA GLY A 906 -19.86 23.14 10.47
C GLY A 906 -19.54 21.78 9.84
N PRO A 907 -20.56 21.04 9.36
CA PRO A 907 -20.36 19.80 8.61
C PRO A 907 -19.95 20.08 7.15
N LEU A 908 -18.94 19.38 6.66
CA LEU A 908 -18.66 19.26 5.22
C LEU A 908 -19.53 18.13 4.67
N SER A 909 -20.66 18.43 4.05
CA SER A 909 -21.61 17.38 3.65
C SER A 909 -21.26 16.69 2.34
N GLY A 910 -21.23 15.35 2.35
CA GLY A 910 -21.09 14.50 1.17
C GLY A 910 -19.76 14.63 0.42
N VAL A 911 -18.67 14.91 1.12
CA VAL A 911 -17.34 15.12 0.52
C VAL A 911 -16.46 13.87 0.62
N ASN A 912 -15.73 13.54 -0.46
CA ASN A 912 -14.69 12.53 -0.45
C ASN A 912 -13.43 13.13 0.17
N THR A 913 -13.26 12.96 1.49
CA THR A 913 -12.20 13.67 2.23
C THR A 913 -10.78 13.32 1.76
N GLY A 914 -10.56 12.13 1.22
CA GLY A 914 -9.29 11.73 0.59
C GLY A 914 -8.92 12.50 -0.67
N THR A 915 -9.83 13.32 -1.22
CA THR A 915 -9.62 14.22 -2.36
C THR A 915 -9.66 15.71 -1.96
N CYS A 916 -9.64 16.01 -0.66
CA CYS A 916 -9.69 17.38 -0.19
C CYS A 916 -8.30 18.03 -0.21
N SER A 917 -8.23 19.27 -0.70
CA SER A 917 -7.08 20.17 -0.58
C SER A 917 -7.55 21.56 -0.14
N TRP A 918 -6.64 22.36 0.43
CA TRP A 918 -6.96 23.63 1.07
C TRP A 918 -5.79 24.60 1.03
N ASN A 919 -6.11 25.90 1.04
CA ASN A 919 -5.21 26.97 1.45
C ASN A 919 -5.67 27.50 2.84
N THR A 920 -5.29 28.71 3.24
CA THR A 920 -5.68 29.28 4.55
C THR A 920 -7.13 29.75 4.65
N THR A 921 -7.89 29.83 3.55
CA THR A 921 -9.26 30.39 3.53
C THR A 921 -10.30 29.49 2.87
N HIS A 922 -9.87 28.61 1.95
CA HIS A 922 -10.73 27.77 1.13
C HIS A 922 -10.29 26.31 1.14
N LEU A 923 -11.28 25.43 1.06
CA LEU A 923 -11.13 23.99 0.92
C LEU A 923 -11.93 23.51 -0.30
N ALA A 924 -11.33 22.63 -1.11
CA ALA A 924 -11.92 22.06 -2.31
C ALA A 924 -11.84 20.52 -2.25
N CYS A 925 -12.93 19.82 -2.61
CA CYS A 925 -13.01 18.36 -2.58
C CYS A 925 -13.93 17.81 -3.69
N ALA A 926 -13.79 16.53 -4.05
CA ALA A 926 -14.78 15.81 -4.85
C ALA A 926 -16.00 15.36 -4.02
N THR A 927 -17.14 15.17 -4.68
CA THR A 927 -18.40 14.63 -4.12
C THR A 927 -18.73 13.28 -4.76
N ASP A 928 -20.02 12.90 -4.82
CA ASP A 928 -20.52 11.75 -5.58
C ASP A 928 -20.60 11.98 -7.10
N LYS A 929 -20.49 13.23 -7.57
CA LYS A 929 -20.81 13.63 -8.96
C LYS A 929 -20.13 14.91 -9.49
N ASP A 930 -19.62 15.76 -8.58
CA ASP A 930 -19.10 17.09 -8.86
C ASP A 930 -17.99 17.45 -7.85
N PHE A 931 -17.44 18.66 -7.95
CA PHE A 931 -16.56 19.21 -6.90
C PHE A 931 -17.29 20.28 -6.09
N VAL A 932 -16.85 20.51 -4.87
CA VAL A 932 -17.27 21.66 -4.04
C VAL A 932 -16.07 22.52 -3.67
N LEU A 933 -16.23 23.84 -3.77
CA LEU A 933 -15.36 24.83 -3.13
C LEU A 933 -16.11 25.45 -1.94
N ILE A 934 -15.45 25.54 -0.79
CA ILE A 934 -16.03 26.00 0.49
C ILE A 934 -15.06 26.97 1.15
N ARG A 935 -15.51 28.17 1.50
CA ARG A 935 -14.75 29.14 2.31
C ARG A 935 -14.99 28.88 3.79
N PHE A 936 -13.92 28.99 4.59
CA PHE A 936 -13.94 28.76 6.02
C PHE A 936 -13.23 29.85 6.87
N ALA A 937 -12.55 30.80 6.23
CA ALA A 937 -11.97 31.98 6.89
C ALA A 937 -11.94 33.21 5.95
N GLU A 938 -11.77 34.41 6.52
CA GLU A 938 -11.53 35.69 5.83
C GLU A 938 -10.15 36.30 6.17
#